data_AF-A0A5C7BA93-F1
#
_entry.id   AF-A0A5C7BA93-F1
#
_cell.length_a   1.000
_cell.length_b   1.000
_cell.length_c   1.000
_cell.angle_alpha   90.00
_cell.angle_beta   90.00
_cell.angle_gamma   90.00
#
_symmetry.space_group_name_H-M   'P 1'
#
loop_
_entity.id
_entity.type
_entity.pdbx_description
1 polymer ?
#
loop_
_entity_poly.entity_id
_entity_poly.type
_entity_poly.pdbx_seq_one_letter_code
_entity_poly.pdbx_strand_id
1 'polypeptide(L)'
;MAFNPPGPYAFNYLQTQPLDSQTGFYIYSSQLESVSNITLLGGPPWLELINVFSNIELNKITFTLKINESYAYSMAEGDYSASVRLRIQGSQYLGGTLINPSYTYSTFLNVNLNVQHVTVLTLTPSLLPFSYVIGDSTPQNQTLSIESDSNWTITSGQSWVTLSSINGVGSAQIVVGVNTNGLDAGSYSALLTVVDNSNTRYATVTLTITDETTANDYLVVTPQLTNFLSILGEANSAEKIINIDASDDWSLTNSASWLNTSATTGSSGQSTITLTVDSAALTNTNISYLATVTFQSQDIIKIIYVELRILNFVTQGLANETLYYADDRNEFQVTNIDNSNDLILQAIISNGEIYTVKRFKTPYHQGVAKALFGMETNFLLQSVNPTNNFNTRIKNNFLPTNTTFQAINKNRNTGLENLIASYANVRFLKGKTPTVANKLCYIPEKVTLDANSLISLTVQSTNAITEIEVTGDYTGTFTTSIAGNLYTYNAILNLGPLNLVPGNVIEVTFGIITLEITIDETYPEINTLAFQNEWNEFELFTTKGFLTIEKPASKTETDLQVNGKVHTKVSEIKTGKDYALSTGWLHTQAEVDWLSMILDSKIIFIYQNGEPIEIILETKKLQLYKTRENLRAYQLKFKKAIV
;
A
#
# COMPACT_ATOMS: atom_id res chain seq x y z
N MET A 1 -18.07 33.55 16.77
CA MET A 1 -17.01 32.65 16.28
C MET A 1 -17.57 31.24 16.27
N ALA A 2 -17.45 30.52 15.17
CA ALA A 2 -18.14 29.24 15.00
C ALA A 2 -17.42 28.35 13.98
N PHE A 3 -17.50 27.03 14.19
CA PHE A 3 -17.13 26.03 13.20
C PHE A 3 -18.27 25.81 12.20
N ASN A 4 -17.90 25.51 10.96
CA ASN A 4 -18.81 25.03 9.95
C ASN A 4 -18.14 23.84 9.21
N PRO A 5 -18.73 22.63 9.27
CA PRO A 5 -19.90 22.26 10.08
C PRO A 5 -19.65 22.40 11.60
N PRO A 6 -20.68 22.63 12.43
CA PRO A 6 -20.55 22.87 13.89
C PRO A 6 -20.11 21.65 14.74
N GLY A 7 -19.69 20.55 14.12
CA GLY A 7 -19.16 19.34 14.76
C GLY A 7 -20.22 18.35 15.29
N PRO A 8 -19.81 17.12 15.66
CA PRO A 8 -18.46 16.55 15.48
C PRO A 8 -18.16 16.20 14.02
N TYR A 9 -16.90 16.31 13.62
CA TYR A 9 -16.43 15.81 12.33
C TYR A 9 -16.34 14.28 12.42
N ALA A 10 -17.06 13.56 11.56
CA ALA A 10 -17.22 12.11 11.67
C ALA A 10 -16.52 11.38 10.52
N PHE A 11 -15.65 10.44 10.85
CA PHE A 11 -14.91 9.62 9.89
C PHE A 11 -15.29 8.16 10.03
N ASN A 12 -15.45 7.47 8.91
CA ASN A 12 -15.53 6.02 8.87
C ASN A 12 -14.28 5.50 8.17
N TYR A 13 -13.47 4.72 8.88
CA TYR A 13 -12.28 4.10 8.31
C TYR A 13 -12.56 2.62 8.08
N LEU A 14 -12.50 2.19 6.82
CA LEU A 14 -12.53 0.79 6.41
C LEU A 14 -11.26 0.50 5.61
N GLN A 15 -10.50 -0.54 5.98
CA GLN A 15 -9.20 -0.88 5.36
C GLN A 15 -9.22 -1.02 3.82
N THR A 16 -10.40 -1.16 3.20
CA THR A 16 -10.58 -1.37 1.76
C THR A 16 -11.19 -0.18 1.02
N GLN A 17 -11.53 0.92 1.70
CA GLN A 17 -12.21 2.07 1.10
C GLN A 17 -11.30 3.30 1.02
N PRO A 18 -11.52 4.18 0.02
CA PRO A 18 -10.75 5.40 -0.11
C PRO A 18 -11.01 6.39 1.03
N LEU A 19 -9.99 7.18 1.29
CA LEU A 19 -9.85 8.18 2.34
C LEU A 19 -10.99 9.19 2.43
N ASP A 20 -11.76 9.15 3.52
CA ASP A 20 -12.61 10.27 3.93
C ASP A 20 -11.75 11.40 4.52
N SER A 21 -11.82 12.58 3.90
CA SER A 21 -11.29 13.81 4.47
C SER A 21 -12.43 14.82 4.64
N GLN A 22 -12.47 15.53 5.75
CA GLN A 22 -13.51 16.53 6.00
C GLN A 22 -12.91 17.91 6.06
N THR A 23 -13.33 18.77 5.13
CA THR A 23 -12.97 20.19 5.14
C THR A 23 -13.95 20.96 6.00
N GLY A 24 -13.43 21.62 7.01
CA GLY A 24 -14.15 22.54 7.87
C GLY A 24 -13.62 23.96 7.75
N PHE A 25 -14.36 24.90 8.31
CA PHE A 25 -13.84 26.22 8.55
C PHE A 25 -14.27 26.80 9.88
N TYR A 26 -13.45 27.68 10.42
CA TYR A 26 -13.68 28.40 11.66
C TYR A 26 -13.69 29.91 11.38
N ILE A 27 -14.78 30.58 11.75
CA ILE A 27 -14.88 32.04 11.67
C ILE A 27 -14.46 32.64 13.02
N TYR A 28 -13.39 33.44 13.03
CA TYR A 28 -12.87 34.13 14.21
C TYR A 28 -13.31 35.61 14.25
N SER A 29 -13.08 36.31 15.37
CA SER A 29 -13.45 37.73 15.50
C SER A 29 -12.42 38.66 14.85
N SER A 30 -12.87 39.80 14.32
CA SER A 30 -12.07 40.81 13.57
C SER A 30 -10.97 41.54 14.35
N GLN A 31 -10.54 41.02 15.51
CA GLN A 31 -9.45 41.62 16.30
C GLN A 31 -8.07 41.09 15.90
N LEU A 32 -8.03 39.98 15.16
CA LEU A 32 -6.82 39.46 14.53
C LEU A 32 -6.70 40.08 13.13
N GLU A 33 -5.72 40.96 12.92
CA GLU A 33 -5.42 41.52 11.59
C GLU A 33 -4.29 40.76 10.87
N SER A 34 -3.61 39.83 11.57
CA SER A 34 -2.72 38.84 10.95
C SER A 34 -2.80 37.49 11.66
N VAL A 35 -2.57 36.40 10.91
CA VAL A 35 -2.46 35.04 11.44
C VAL A 35 -1.07 34.52 11.06
N SER A 36 -0.27 34.15 12.05
CA SER A 36 1.09 33.65 11.86
C SER A 36 1.20 32.14 12.00
N ASN A 37 0.35 31.51 12.81
CA ASN A 37 0.38 30.06 12.99
C ASN A 37 -1.00 29.51 13.33
N ILE A 38 -1.34 28.34 12.77
CA ILE A 38 -2.54 27.59 13.11
C ILE A 38 -2.11 26.15 13.37
N THR A 39 -2.26 25.69 14.61
CA THR A 39 -1.84 24.36 15.03
C THR A 39 -2.98 23.58 15.65
N LEU A 40 -2.96 22.27 15.41
CA LEU A 40 -3.78 21.31 16.12
C LEU A 40 -2.99 20.82 17.33
N LEU A 41 -3.52 20.97 18.55
CA LEU A 41 -2.87 20.52 19.78
C LEU A 41 -3.75 19.50 20.49
N GLY A 42 -3.10 18.44 21.01
CA GLY A 42 -3.80 17.36 21.72
C GLY A 42 -4.68 16.49 20.83
N GLY A 43 -4.44 16.49 19.51
CA GLY A 43 -5.08 15.57 18.58
C GLY A 43 -4.60 14.14 18.81
N PRO A 44 -5.47 13.13 18.63
CA PRO A 44 -5.08 11.73 18.71
C PRO A 44 -4.18 11.37 17.51
N PRO A 45 -3.29 10.36 17.63
CA PRO A 45 -2.34 10.01 16.57
C PRO A 45 -2.98 9.57 15.25
N TRP A 46 -4.25 9.16 15.28
CA TRP A 46 -5.03 8.79 14.10
C TRP A 46 -5.63 9.96 13.34
N LEU A 47 -5.49 11.20 13.83
CA LEU A 47 -6.07 12.39 13.22
C LEU A 47 -4.98 13.38 12.79
N GLU A 48 -5.04 13.77 11.53
CA GLU A 48 -4.15 14.75 10.93
C GLU A 48 -4.92 16.00 10.52
N LEU A 49 -4.25 17.14 10.65
CA LEU A 49 -4.71 18.42 10.12
C LEU A 49 -3.90 18.73 8.86
N ILE A 50 -4.58 18.85 7.73
CA ILE A 50 -4.00 19.20 6.44
C ILE A 50 -4.73 20.41 5.86
N ASN A 51 -4.16 21.03 4.81
CA ASN A 51 -4.79 22.13 4.05
C ASN A 51 -5.32 23.27 4.94
N VAL A 52 -4.49 23.76 5.85
CA VAL A 52 -4.84 24.87 6.75
C VAL A 52 -4.50 26.20 6.10
N PHE A 53 -5.47 27.10 5.99
CA PHE A 53 -5.23 28.45 5.49
C PHE A 53 -6.17 29.47 6.13
N SER A 54 -5.65 30.66 6.40
CA SER A 54 -6.44 31.80 6.88
C SER A 54 -6.76 32.77 5.74
N ASN A 55 -8.03 33.14 5.62
CA ASN A 55 -8.47 34.30 4.87
C ASN A 55 -8.82 35.41 5.88
N ILE A 56 -7.96 36.43 5.93
CA ILE A 56 -8.05 37.53 6.91
C ILE A 56 -9.22 38.47 6.58
N GLU A 57 -9.46 38.75 5.29
CA GLU A 57 -10.59 39.58 4.85
C GLU A 57 -11.95 39.04 5.31
N LEU A 58 -12.06 37.71 5.37
CA LEU A 58 -13.28 37.01 5.78
C LEU A 58 -13.25 36.53 7.24
N ASN A 59 -12.18 36.84 8.00
CA ASN A 59 -11.92 36.29 9.34
C ASN A 59 -12.14 34.76 9.42
N LYS A 60 -11.69 34.04 8.40
CA LYS A 60 -12.00 32.62 8.19
C LYS A 60 -10.72 31.80 8.16
N ILE A 61 -10.71 30.69 8.90
CA ILE A 61 -9.69 29.65 8.78
C ILE A 61 -10.34 28.45 8.14
N THR A 62 -9.79 27.96 7.05
CA THR A 62 -10.19 26.69 6.45
C THR A 62 -9.16 25.64 6.82
N PHE A 63 -9.61 24.43 7.11
CA PHE A 63 -8.76 23.31 7.43
C PHE A 63 -9.40 22.01 6.94
N THR A 64 -8.60 21.00 6.68
CA THR A 64 -9.08 19.66 6.35
C THR A 64 -8.56 18.70 7.41
N LEU A 65 -9.48 17.92 7.99
CA LEU A 65 -9.15 16.82 8.87
C LEU A 65 -9.08 15.54 8.05
N LYS A 66 -8.03 14.75 8.27
CA LYS A 66 -7.77 13.47 7.59
C LYS A 66 -7.39 12.41 8.63
N ILE A 67 -7.73 11.15 8.37
CA ILE A 67 -7.28 10.03 9.18
C ILE A 67 -5.85 9.62 8.80
N ASN A 68 -4.97 9.45 9.79
CA ASN A 68 -3.66 8.81 9.62
C ASN A 68 -3.85 7.30 9.50
N GLU A 69 -3.69 6.77 8.30
CA GLU A 69 -3.95 5.36 7.99
C GLU A 69 -2.94 4.41 8.62
N SER A 70 -1.66 4.78 8.65
CA SER A 70 -0.63 3.93 9.25
C SER A 70 -0.95 3.66 10.72
N TYR A 71 -1.49 4.66 11.40
CA TYR A 71 -1.96 4.52 12.76
C TYR A 71 -3.32 3.81 12.83
N ALA A 72 -4.31 4.24 12.05
CA ALA A 72 -5.65 3.67 12.05
C ALA A 72 -5.68 2.17 11.69
N TYR A 73 -4.78 1.72 10.81
CA TYR A 73 -4.60 0.30 10.45
C TYR A 73 -4.18 -0.58 11.63
N SER A 74 -3.49 0.01 12.62
CA SER A 74 -3.04 -0.68 13.83
C SER A 74 -4.04 -0.61 14.99
N MET A 75 -5.09 0.21 14.87
CA MET A 75 -6.10 0.37 15.91
C MET A 75 -7.02 -0.85 15.96
N ALA A 76 -7.62 -1.10 17.12
CA ALA A 76 -8.67 -2.11 17.21
C ALA A 76 -9.95 -1.59 16.54
N GLU A 77 -10.83 -2.51 16.12
CA GLU A 77 -12.18 -2.14 15.69
C GLU A 77 -12.93 -1.45 16.83
N GLY A 78 -13.61 -0.34 16.53
CA GLY A 78 -14.40 0.40 17.52
C GLY A 78 -14.58 1.90 17.23
N ASP A 79 -15.32 2.54 18.12
CA ASP A 79 -15.59 3.98 18.10
C ASP A 79 -14.57 4.75 18.94
N TYR A 80 -13.95 5.73 18.30
CA TYR A 80 -12.98 6.64 18.90
C TYR A 80 -13.53 8.06 18.84
N SER A 81 -13.33 8.81 19.92
CA SER A 81 -13.66 10.23 19.96
C SER A 81 -12.50 11.02 20.53
N ALA A 82 -12.31 12.23 20.01
CA ALA A 82 -11.32 13.14 20.51
C ALA A 82 -11.83 14.58 20.49
N SER A 83 -11.47 15.33 21.53
CA SER A 83 -11.63 16.78 21.57
C SER A 83 -10.28 17.41 21.32
N VAL A 84 -10.21 18.23 20.27
CA VAL A 84 -8.95 18.66 19.69
C VAL A 84 -8.88 20.18 19.72
N ARG A 85 -7.76 20.72 20.17
CA ARG A 85 -7.57 22.16 20.30
C ARG A 85 -7.03 22.74 19.00
N LEU A 86 -7.79 23.62 18.36
CA LEU A 86 -7.29 24.49 17.31
C LEU A 86 -6.71 25.74 17.96
N ARG A 87 -5.38 25.88 17.91
CA ARG A 87 -4.64 27.05 18.38
C ARG A 87 -4.34 27.96 17.19
N ILE A 88 -4.65 29.24 17.34
CA ILE A 88 -4.45 30.28 16.33
C ILE A 88 -3.55 31.33 16.97
N GLN A 89 -2.45 31.67 16.31
CA GLN A 89 -1.50 32.68 16.73
C GLN A 89 -1.40 33.75 15.66
N GLY A 90 -1.24 34.99 16.08
CA GLY A 90 -1.14 36.12 15.18
C GLY A 90 -0.96 37.42 15.95
N SER A 91 -1.12 38.54 15.24
CA SER A 91 -1.02 39.87 15.85
C SER A 91 -2.38 40.52 15.97
N GLN A 92 -2.60 41.18 17.11
CA GLN A 92 -3.81 41.94 17.37
C GLN A 92 -3.55 43.42 17.08
N TYR A 93 -4.45 44.01 16.30
CA TYR A 93 -4.43 45.43 15.98
C TYR A 93 -5.74 46.08 16.40
N LEU A 94 -5.67 47.36 16.78
CA LEU A 94 -6.84 48.18 17.06
C LEU A 94 -6.73 49.46 16.25
N GLY A 95 -7.61 49.62 15.25
CA GLY A 95 -7.59 50.78 14.37
C GLY A 95 -6.26 50.94 13.61
N GLY A 96 -5.68 49.84 13.12
CA GLY A 96 -4.39 49.83 12.42
C GLY A 96 -3.16 50.00 13.32
N THR A 97 -3.33 50.13 14.65
CA THR A 97 -2.22 50.16 15.60
C THR A 97 -1.98 48.76 16.17
N LEU A 98 -0.74 48.27 16.10
CA LEU A 98 -0.34 47.00 16.71
C LEU A 98 -0.46 47.11 18.23
N ILE A 99 -1.34 46.32 18.85
CA ILE A 99 -1.55 46.31 20.31
C ILE A 99 -1.04 45.03 20.98
N ASN A 100 -0.93 43.92 20.24
CA ASN A 100 -0.31 42.71 20.72
C ASN A 100 0.43 41.98 19.58
N PRO A 101 1.77 41.92 19.59
CA PRO A 101 2.56 41.23 18.57
C PRO A 101 2.49 39.70 18.67
N SER A 102 1.90 39.15 19.73
CA SER A 102 1.83 37.70 19.95
C SER A 102 0.54 37.33 20.69
N TYR A 103 -0.58 37.46 19.98
CA TYR A 103 -1.88 37.04 20.47
C TYR A 103 -2.14 35.56 20.15
N THR A 104 -2.52 34.79 21.16
CA THR A 104 -2.93 33.40 20.98
C THR A 104 -4.42 33.27 21.31
N TYR A 105 -5.15 32.70 20.37
CA TYR A 105 -6.53 32.29 20.53
C TYR A 105 -6.64 30.76 20.41
N SER A 106 -7.55 30.14 21.14
CA SER A 106 -7.76 28.69 21.06
C SER A 106 -9.23 28.34 21.16
N THR A 107 -9.64 27.34 20.40
CA THR A 107 -10.98 26.77 20.42
C THR A 107 -10.87 25.25 20.29
N PHE A 108 -11.95 24.53 20.59
CA PHE A 108 -11.98 23.07 20.54
C PHE A 108 -13.00 22.59 19.51
N LEU A 109 -12.63 21.55 18.77
CA LEU A 109 -13.53 20.82 17.89
C LEU A 109 -13.52 19.34 18.26
N ASN A 110 -14.66 18.68 18.08
CA ASN A 110 -14.79 17.26 18.38
C ASN A 110 -14.72 16.45 17.08
N VAL A 111 -14.03 15.31 17.15
CA VAL A 111 -13.86 14.38 16.03
C VAL A 111 -14.24 12.99 16.49
N ASN A 112 -15.03 12.31 15.68
CA ASN A 112 -15.39 10.91 15.86
C ASN A 112 -14.76 10.09 14.72
N LEU A 113 -14.19 8.94 15.05
CA LEU A 113 -13.66 7.97 14.12
C LEU A 113 -14.27 6.61 14.45
N ASN A 114 -14.96 6.01 13.49
CA ASN A 114 -15.34 4.61 13.54
C ASN A 114 -14.29 3.80 12.76
N VAL A 115 -13.51 2.96 13.46
CA VAL A 115 -12.53 2.05 12.83
C VAL A 115 -13.21 0.72 12.61
N GLN A 116 -13.22 0.27 11.35
CA GLN A 116 -13.69 -1.03 10.94
C GLN A 116 -12.57 -1.77 10.22
N HIS A 117 -12.30 -2.99 10.66
CA HIS A 117 -11.46 -3.92 9.90
C HIS A 117 -12.35 -4.78 9.02
N VAL A 118 -11.92 -5.00 7.78
CA VAL A 118 -12.55 -6.04 6.97
C VAL A 118 -11.96 -7.36 7.46
N THR A 119 -12.66 -8.02 8.37
CA THR A 119 -12.39 -9.42 8.69
C THR A 119 -12.76 -10.24 7.45
N VAL A 120 -11.75 -10.85 6.83
CA VAL A 120 -12.00 -11.78 5.72
C VAL A 120 -12.51 -13.07 6.36
N LEU A 121 -13.74 -13.46 6.05
CA LEU A 121 -14.19 -14.84 6.20
C LEU A 121 -14.71 -15.29 4.85
N THR A 122 -13.98 -16.17 4.19
CA THR A 122 -14.39 -16.75 2.91
C THR A 122 -14.29 -18.26 2.96
N LEU A 123 -15.21 -18.91 2.24
CA LEU A 123 -15.32 -20.36 2.14
C LEU A 123 -15.20 -20.74 0.67
N THR A 124 -14.29 -21.65 0.34
CA THR A 124 -14.13 -22.15 -1.03
C THR A 124 -13.95 -23.67 -1.03
N PRO A 125 -14.83 -24.45 -1.69
CA PRO A 125 -16.04 -24.03 -2.39
C PRO A 125 -17.21 -23.74 -1.43
N SER A 126 -18.26 -23.05 -1.91
CA SER A 126 -19.49 -22.82 -1.12
C SER A 126 -20.51 -23.98 -1.22
N LEU A 127 -20.25 -24.96 -2.08
CA LEU A 127 -21.07 -26.14 -2.31
C LEU A 127 -20.18 -27.39 -2.45
N LEU A 128 -20.52 -28.45 -1.72
CA LEU A 128 -19.81 -29.73 -1.71
C LEU A 128 -20.79 -30.87 -2.06
N PRO A 129 -20.89 -31.27 -3.34
CA PRO A 129 -21.85 -32.28 -3.78
C PRO A 129 -21.32 -33.69 -3.71
N PHE A 130 -22.07 -34.60 -3.10
CA PHE A 130 -21.77 -36.03 -3.01
C PHE A 130 -22.85 -36.85 -3.73
N SER A 131 -22.44 -37.93 -4.38
CA SER A 131 -23.35 -38.93 -4.96
C SER A 131 -22.95 -40.31 -4.52
N TYR A 132 -23.95 -41.12 -4.16
CA TYR A 132 -23.81 -42.48 -3.68
C TYR A 132 -24.83 -43.37 -4.39
N VAL A 133 -24.39 -44.54 -4.87
CA VAL A 133 -25.29 -45.61 -5.33
C VAL A 133 -25.38 -46.63 -4.21
N ILE A 134 -26.59 -47.09 -3.88
CA ILE A 134 -26.78 -48.08 -2.81
C ILE A 134 -25.98 -49.34 -3.16
N GLY A 135 -25.08 -49.75 -2.25
CA GLY A 135 -24.20 -50.92 -2.43
C GLY A 135 -22.80 -50.60 -2.96
N ASP A 136 -22.55 -49.38 -3.46
CA ASP A 136 -21.22 -48.94 -3.89
C ASP A 136 -20.30 -48.54 -2.72
N SER A 137 -19.06 -48.18 -3.05
CA SER A 137 -18.12 -47.57 -2.09
C SER A 137 -18.59 -46.17 -1.65
N THR A 138 -18.28 -45.80 -0.40
CA THR A 138 -18.61 -44.47 0.13
C THR A 138 -18.02 -43.34 -0.74
N PRO A 139 -18.74 -42.22 -0.92
CA PRO A 139 -18.27 -41.10 -1.72
C PRO A 139 -16.91 -40.54 -1.25
N GLN A 140 -16.08 -40.08 -2.19
CA GLN A 140 -14.80 -39.45 -1.86
C GLN A 140 -15.01 -38.14 -1.08
N ASN A 141 -14.27 -37.97 0.01
CA ASN A 141 -14.27 -36.72 0.78
C ASN A 141 -13.84 -35.52 -0.06
N GLN A 142 -14.40 -34.36 0.26
CA GLN A 142 -14.09 -33.08 -0.39
C GLN A 142 -13.42 -32.12 0.59
N THR A 143 -12.72 -31.11 0.06
CA THR A 143 -12.01 -30.12 0.88
C THR A 143 -12.71 -28.77 0.82
N LEU A 144 -13.02 -28.23 2.00
CA LEU A 144 -13.47 -26.86 2.21
C LEU A 144 -12.28 -26.02 2.70
N SER A 145 -11.87 -25.04 1.92
CA SER A 145 -10.89 -24.04 2.35
C SER A 145 -11.61 -22.90 3.08
N ILE A 146 -11.12 -22.56 4.26
CA ILE A 146 -11.57 -21.44 5.08
C ILE A 146 -10.44 -20.42 5.08
N GLU A 147 -10.70 -19.21 4.61
CA GLU A 147 -9.78 -18.08 4.75
C GLU A 147 -10.31 -17.17 5.85
N SER A 148 -9.51 -16.98 6.90
CA SER A 148 -9.88 -16.12 8.02
C SER A 148 -8.67 -15.50 8.69
N ASP A 149 -8.85 -14.29 9.23
CA ASP A 149 -7.87 -13.60 10.09
C ASP A 149 -8.13 -13.84 11.58
N SER A 150 -9.15 -14.65 11.91
CA SER A 150 -9.63 -14.90 13.27
C SER A 150 -9.79 -16.39 13.57
N ASN A 151 -10.09 -16.69 14.83
CA ASN A 151 -10.53 -18.03 15.22
C ASN A 151 -11.95 -18.26 14.71
N TRP A 152 -12.24 -19.48 14.25
CA TRP A 152 -13.55 -19.83 13.73
C TRP A 152 -14.01 -21.20 14.23
N THR A 153 -15.32 -21.41 14.13
CA THR A 153 -16.02 -22.67 14.42
C THR A 153 -16.85 -23.08 13.21
N ILE A 154 -17.00 -24.39 12.97
CA ILE A 154 -17.80 -24.95 11.87
C ILE A 154 -18.75 -26.03 12.39
N THR A 155 -20.03 -25.95 12.00
CA THR A 155 -21.06 -26.94 12.35
C THR A 155 -21.86 -27.36 11.13
N SER A 156 -22.13 -28.65 10.94
CA SER A 156 -22.96 -29.17 9.83
C SER A 156 -24.46 -29.27 10.16
N GLY A 157 -24.81 -29.37 11.45
CA GLY A 157 -26.18 -29.58 11.91
C GLY A 157 -26.80 -30.92 11.51
N GLN A 158 -26.05 -31.81 10.86
CA GLN A 158 -26.55 -33.07 10.28
C GLN A 158 -25.59 -34.22 10.59
N SER A 159 -26.12 -35.33 11.13
CA SER A 159 -25.32 -36.48 11.59
C SER A 159 -24.70 -37.30 10.47
N TRP A 160 -25.20 -37.16 9.24
CA TRP A 160 -24.66 -37.83 8.05
C TRP A 160 -23.48 -37.07 7.43
N VAL A 161 -23.14 -35.87 7.91
CA VAL A 161 -21.95 -35.11 7.46
C VAL A 161 -20.80 -35.29 8.46
N THR A 162 -19.61 -35.60 7.96
CA THR A 162 -18.39 -35.71 8.77
C THR A 162 -17.43 -34.55 8.48
N LEU A 163 -16.80 -34.01 9.52
CA LEU A 163 -15.83 -32.90 9.44
C LEU A 163 -14.54 -33.30 10.13
N SER A 164 -13.39 -33.03 9.49
CA SER A 164 -12.07 -33.30 10.08
C SER A 164 -11.72 -32.43 11.29
N SER A 165 -12.28 -31.22 11.38
CA SER A 165 -12.23 -30.36 12.56
C SER A 165 -13.48 -29.50 12.65
N ILE A 166 -13.87 -29.13 13.87
CA ILE A 166 -15.00 -28.23 14.17
C ILE A 166 -14.55 -26.82 14.58
N ASN A 167 -13.25 -26.60 14.82
CA ASN A 167 -12.68 -25.30 15.19
C ASN A 167 -11.32 -25.09 14.49
N GLY A 168 -10.89 -23.84 14.33
CA GLY A 168 -9.54 -23.52 13.86
C GLY A 168 -9.12 -22.07 14.07
N VAL A 169 -7.89 -21.76 13.67
CA VAL A 169 -7.23 -20.46 13.83
C VAL A 169 -6.70 -20.01 12.46
N GLY A 170 -7.09 -18.82 12.04
CA GLY A 170 -6.68 -18.28 10.75
C GLY A 170 -7.15 -19.13 9.57
N SER A 171 -6.48 -19.01 8.42
CA SER A 171 -6.80 -19.80 7.23
C SER A 171 -6.46 -21.30 7.39
N ALA A 172 -7.39 -22.18 6.97
CA ALA A 172 -7.25 -23.63 7.10
C ALA A 172 -8.01 -24.40 6.00
N GLN A 173 -7.77 -25.71 5.93
CA GLN A 173 -8.53 -26.64 5.09
C GLN A 173 -9.24 -27.68 5.94
N ILE A 174 -10.54 -27.87 5.69
CA ILE A 174 -11.39 -28.86 6.33
C ILE A 174 -11.77 -29.93 5.33
N VAL A 175 -11.41 -31.18 5.62
CA VAL A 175 -11.96 -32.34 4.91
C VAL A 175 -13.39 -32.57 5.39
N VAL A 176 -14.31 -32.61 4.43
CA VAL A 176 -15.75 -32.86 4.58
C VAL A 176 -16.09 -34.19 3.92
N GLY A 177 -16.80 -35.06 4.63
CA GLY A 177 -17.26 -36.35 4.13
C GLY A 177 -18.73 -36.59 4.43
N VAL A 178 -19.24 -37.73 3.95
CA VAL A 178 -20.63 -38.17 4.18
C VAL A 178 -20.68 -39.62 4.68
N ASN A 179 -21.61 -39.90 5.58
CA ASN A 179 -21.92 -41.24 6.07
C ASN A 179 -23.27 -41.68 5.49
N THR A 180 -23.25 -42.69 4.63
CA THR A 180 -24.41 -43.17 3.88
C THR A 180 -25.15 -44.33 4.56
N ASN A 181 -24.64 -44.82 5.69
CA ASN A 181 -25.25 -45.96 6.39
C ASN A 181 -26.65 -45.63 6.90
N GLY A 182 -27.64 -46.41 6.46
CA GLY A 182 -29.03 -46.30 6.90
C GLY A 182 -29.80 -45.14 6.29
N LEU A 183 -29.29 -44.53 5.21
CA LEU A 183 -30.01 -43.55 4.41
C LEU A 183 -30.63 -44.24 3.18
N ASP A 184 -31.91 -44.01 2.96
CA ASP A 184 -32.63 -44.52 1.79
C ASP A 184 -32.33 -43.67 0.54
N ALA A 185 -32.68 -44.19 -0.65
CA ALA A 185 -32.62 -43.45 -1.91
C ALA A 185 -33.36 -42.11 -1.79
N GLY A 186 -32.72 -41.02 -2.23
CA GLY A 186 -33.23 -39.67 -2.07
C GLY A 186 -32.17 -38.58 -2.06
N SER A 187 -32.61 -37.35 -1.80
CA SER A 187 -31.76 -36.16 -1.76
C SER A 187 -31.67 -35.58 -0.36
N TYR A 188 -30.45 -35.37 0.11
CA TYR A 188 -30.14 -34.83 1.44
C TYR A 188 -29.34 -33.52 1.30
N SER A 189 -29.59 -32.56 2.18
CA SER A 189 -28.91 -31.26 2.20
C SER A 189 -28.56 -30.86 3.63
N ALA A 190 -27.34 -30.36 3.83
CA ALA A 190 -26.83 -29.85 5.09
C ALA A 190 -26.19 -28.49 4.91
N LEU A 191 -26.40 -27.59 5.87
CA LEU A 191 -25.79 -26.27 5.88
C LEU A 191 -24.60 -26.25 6.84
N LEU A 192 -23.39 -26.19 6.30
CA LEU A 192 -22.20 -25.89 7.08
C LEU A 192 -22.25 -24.41 7.47
N THR A 193 -22.34 -24.15 8.76
CA THR A 193 -22.29 -22.81 9.33
C THR A 193 -20.90 -22.58 9.89
N VAL A 194 -20.16 -21.64 9.31
CA VAL A 194 -18.83 -21.21 9.77
C VAL A 194 -18.96 -19.84 10.39
N VAL A 195 -18.56 -19.72 11.65
CA VAL A 195 -18.65 -18.48 12.43
C VAL A 195 -17.26 -18.11 12.90
N ASP A 196 -16.81 -16.90 12.57
CA ASP A 196 -15.71 -16.23 13.26
C ASP A 196 -16.25 -15.16 14.23
N ASN A 197 -15.38 -14.35 14.84
CA ASN A 197 -15.79 -13.33 15.81
C ASN A 197 -16.84 -12.33 15.29
N SER A 198 -16.87 -12.04 13.98
CA SER A 198 -17.61 -10.91 13.40
C SER A 198 -18.53 -11.31 12.24
N ASN A 199 -18.30 -12.47 11.62
CA ASN A 199 -18.93 -12.93 10.40
C ASN A 199 -19.44 -14.36 10.53
N THR A 200 -20.54 -14.61 9.84
CA THR A 200 -20.99 -15.96 9.52
C THR A 200 -20.94 -16.16 8.02
N ARG A 201 -20.42 -17.31 7.61
CA ARG A 201 -20.44 -17.80 6.23
C ARG A 201 -21.00 -19.20 6.19
N TYR A 202 -21.53 -19.57 5.03
CA TYR A 202 -22.17 -20.84 4.82
C TYR A 202 -21.57 -21.57 3.64
N ALA A 203 -21.43 -22.88 3.79
CA ALA A 203 -21.22 -23.79 2.67
C ALA A 203 -22.30 -24.87 2.73
N THR A 204 -22.80 -25.32 1.59
CA THR A 204 -23.83 -26.35 1.55
C THR A 204 -23.20 -27.69 1.20
N VAL A 205 -23.57 -28.75 1.91
CA VAL A 205 -23.25 -30.13 1.54
C VAL A 205 -24.52 -30.75 1.00
N THR A 206 -24.44 -31.37 -0.17
CA THR A 206 -25.56 -32.07 -0.78
C THR A 206 -25.17 -33.52 -1.00
N LEU A 207 -26.09 -34.45 -0.74
CA LEU A 207 -25.88 -35.88 -0.93
C LEU A 207 -27.07 -36.46 -1.71
N THR A 208 -26.80 -37.06 -2.85
CA THR A 208 -27.80 -37.80 -3.63
C THR A 208 -27.53 -39.29 -3.49
N ILE A 209 -28.55 -40.05 -3.09
CA ILE A 209 -28.52 -41.51 -3.01
C ILE A 209 -29.45 -42.07 -4.08
N THR A 210 -28.94 -42.95 -4.93
CA THR A 210 -29.72 -43.62 -5.98
C THR A 210 -29.70 -45.14 -5.80
N ASP A 211 -30.72 -45.80 -6.33
CA ASP A 211 -30.73 -47.26 -6.45
C ASP A 211 -29.67 -47.75 -7.46
N GLU A 212 -29.42 -49.05 -7.45
CA GLU A 212 -28.42 -49.71 -8.31
C GLU A 212 -28.82 -49.58 -9.80
N THR A 213 -27.93 -49.02 -10.62
CA THR A 213 -28.16 -48.89 -12.08
C THR A 213 -27.67 -50.14 -12.82
N THR A 214 -28.38 -50.56 -13.88
CA THR A 214 -27.97 -51.72 -14.71
C THR A 214 -27.45 -51.27 -16.07
N ALA A 215 -26.80 -52.17 -16.82
CA ALA A 215 -26.29 -51.86 -18.16
C ALA A 215 -27.38 -51.47 -19.19
N ASN A 216 -28.66 -51.76 -18.89
CA ASN A 216 -29.79 -51.47 -19.77
C ASN A 216 -30.67 -50.31 -19.27
N ASP A 217 -30.41 -49.79 -18.07
CA ASP A 217 -31.16 -48.70 -17.47
C ASP A 217 -30.17 -47.72 -16.84
N TYR A 218 -29.98 -46.57 -17.50
CA TYR A 218 -28.95 -45.61 -17.14
C TYR A 218 -29.35 -44.16 -17.43
N LEU A 219 -28.83 -43.25 -16.61
CA LEU A 219 -28.88 -41.80 -16.82
C LEU A 219 -27.53 -41.21 -16.42
N VAL A 220 -26.85 -40.62 -17.38
CA VAL A 220 -25.55 -39.94 -17.20
C VAL A 220 -25.72 -38.48 -17.55
N VAL A 221 -25.31 -37.60 -16.62
CA VAL A 221 -25.32 -36.15 -16.82
C VAL A 221 -23.96 -35.57 -16.49
N THR A 222 -23.46 -34.65 -17.31
CA THR A 222 -22.11 -34.08 -17.12
C THR A 222 -22.06 -32.63 -17.62
N PRO A 223 -21.44 -31.69 -16.88
CA PRO A 223 -20.82 -31.84 -15.55
C PRO A 223 -21.84 -31.89 -14.39
N GLN A 224 -21.43 -32.43 -13.24
CA GLN A 224 -22.27 -32.51 -12.02
C GLN A 224 -22.27 -31.20 -11.19
N LEU A 225 -21.31 -30.31 -11.43
CA LEU A 225 -21.22 -28.98 -10.83
C LEU A 225 -21.00 -27.92 -11.92
N THR A 226 -21.80 -26.86 -11.87
CA THR A 226 -21.72 -25.72 -12.78
C THR A 226 -21.73 -24.41 -12.01
N ASN A 227 -20.84 -23.49 -12.37
CA ASN A 227 -20.71 -22.21 -11.68
C ASN A 227 -20.98 -21.03 -12.63
N PHE A 228 -21.69 -20.02 -12.13
CA PHE A 228 -21.97 -18.74 -12.77
C PHE A 228 -21.43 -17.58 -11.92
N LEU A 229 -20.97 -16.54 -12.60
CA LEU A 229 -20.65 -15.25 -12.00
C LEU A 229 -21.50 -14.19 -12.70
N SER A 230 -22.13 -13.31 -11.92
CA SER A 230 -22.87 -12.15 -12.42
C SER A 230 -22.36 -10.87 -11.75
N ILE A 231 -22.55 -9.73 -12.42
CA ILE A 231 -22.36 -8.41 -11.82
C ILE A 231 -23.71 -7.91 -11.30
N LEU A 232 -23.70 -7.28 -10.12
CA LEU A 232 -24.89 -6.74 -9.49
C LEU A 232 -25.61 -5.76 -10.43
N GLY A 233 -26.89 -6.03 -10.69
CA GLY A 233 -27.72 -5.19 -11.56
C GLY A 233 -27.47 -5.37 -13.06
N GLU A 234 -26.58 -6.29 -13.47
CA GLU A 234 -26.33 -6.62 -14.87
C GLU A 234 -26.95 -7.96 -15.26
N ALA A 235 -27.37 -8.07 -16.53
CA ALA A 235 -27.85 -9.32 -17.09
C ALA A 235 -26.67 -10.28 -17.34
N ASN A 236 -26.85 -11.55 -17.01
CA ASN A 236 -25.86 -12.58 -17.30
C ASN A 236 -26.08 -13.16 -18.71
N SER A 237 -25.03 -13.16 -19.53
CA SER A 237 -25.04 -13.73 -20.89
C SER A 237 -24.26 -15.06 -20.99
N ALA A 238 -23.73 -15.57 -19.88
CA ALA A 238 -23.01 -16.83 -19.86
C ALA A 238 -23.96 -17.99 -20.07
N GLU A 239 -23.54 -18.91 -20.94
CA GLU A 239 -24.22 -20.16 -21.23
C GLU A 239 -23.35 -21.33 -20.77
N LYS A 240 -23.96 -22.34 -20.16
CA LYS A 240 -23.26 -23.57 -19.73
C LYS A 240 -23.97 -24.79 -20.32
N ILE A 241 -23.20 -25.65 -20.99
CA ILE A 241 -23.75 -26.85 -21.64
C ILE A 241 -23.70 -28.02 -20.66
N ILE A 242 -24.80 -28.76 -20.60
CA ILE A 242 -24.90 -30.05 -19.93
C ILE A 242 -25.09 -31.13 -21.00
N ASN A 243 -24.26 -32.17 -20.94
CA ASN A 243 -24.39 -33.37 -21.75
C ASN A 243 -25.21 -34.42 -20.99
N ILE A 244 -26.13 -35.07 -21.70
CA ILE A 244 -27.04 -36.09 -21.18
C ILE A 244 -26.92 -37.34 -22.05
N ASP A 245 -26.82 -38.51 -21.44
CA ASP A 245 -26.95 -39.81 -22.10
C ASP A 245 -27.88 -40.67 -21.25
N ALA A 246 -29.02 -41.07 -21.81
CA ALA A 246 -30.07 -41.79 -21.10
C ALA A 246 -30.55 -43.00 -21.91
N SER A 247 -30.87 -44.11 -21.25
CA SER A 247 -31.48 -45.28 -21.89
C SER A 247 -32.93 -45.03 -22.32
N ASP A 248 -33.63 -44.09 -21.66
CA ASP A 248 -35.03 -43.75 -21.89
C ASP A 248 -35.26 -42.25 -21.95
N ASP A 249 -36.50 -41.86 -22.27
CA ASP A 249 -36.94 -40.47 -22.19
C ASP A 249 -36.69 -39.92 -20.78
N TRP A 250 -36.31 -38.66 -20.72
CA TRP A 250 -35.94 -37.98 -19.49
C TRP A 250 -36.75 -36.70 -19.30
N SER A 251 -36.91 -36.32 -18.04
CA SER A 251 -37.48 -35.04 -17.61
C SER A 251 -36.54 -34.35 -16.63
N LEU A 252 -36.65 -33.03 -16.50
CA LEU A 252 -35.92 -32.30 -15.48
C LEU A 252 -36.77 -31.25 -14.77
N THR A 253 -36.33 -30.90 -13.56
CA THR A 253 -36.91 -29.82 -12.76
C THR A 253 -35.81 -28.96 -12.15
N ASN A 254 -36.07 -27.65 -12.05
CA ASN A 254 -35.15 -26.69 -11.45
C ASN A 254 -35.65 -26.31 -10.04
N SER A 255 -34.73 -26.20 -9.08
CA SER A 255 -35.09 -25.79 -7.72
C SER A 255 -35.23 -24.28 -7.52
N ALA A 256 -34.81 -23.47 -8.50
CA ALA A 256 -34.72 -22.02 -8.36
C ALA A 256 -35.28 -21.29 -9.58
N SER A 257 -35.98 -20.18 -9.34
CA SER A 257 -36.61 -19.36 -10.39
C SER A 257 -35.61 -18.53 -11.20
N TRP A 258 -34.40 -18.30 -10.68
CA TRP A 258 -33.33 -17.61 -11.39
C TRP A 258 -32.55 -18.52 -12.34
N LEU A 259 -32.80 -19.83 -12.33
CA LEU A 259 -32.11 -20.83 -13.16
C LEU A 259 -33.00 -21.26 -14.32
N ASN A 260 -32.50 -21.09 -15.54
CA ASN A 260 -33.20 -21.43 -16.77
C ASN A 260 -32.50 -22.58 -17.50
N THR A 261 -33.30 -23.42 -18.15
CA THR A 261 -32.88 -24.59 -18.94
C THR A 261 -33.50 -24.51 -20.33
N SER A 262 -32.74 -24.82 -21.39
CA SER A 262 -33.25 -24.77 -22.76
C SER A 262 -34.34 -25.80 -23.09
N ALA A 263 -34.45 -26.87 -22.31
CA ALA A 263 -35.48 -27.89 -22.40
C ALA A 263 -35.79 -28.46 -21.01
N THR A 264 -37.01 -28.94 -20.79
CA THR A 264 -37.43 -29.61 -19.53
C THR A 264 -37.68 -31.12 -19.70
N THR A 265 -37.63 -31.61 -20.94
CA THR A 265 -37.83 -33.01 -21.32
C THR A 265 -36.98 -33.33 -22.54
N GLY A 266 -36.63 -34.60 -22.73
CA GLY A 266 -35.98 -35.07 -23.96
C GLY A 266 -36.11 -36.58 -24.13
N SER A 267 -35.69 -37.06 -25.31
CA SER A 267 -35.79 -38.47 -25.65
C SER A 267 -34.54 -39.26 -25.25
N SER A 268 -34.68 -40.59 -25.23
CA SER A 268 -33.57 -41.54 -25.06
C SER A 268 -32.38 -41.26 -25.99
N GLY A 269 -31.17 -41.53 -25.51
CA GLY A 269 -29.91 -41.35 -26.21
C GLY A 269 -29.18 -40.07 -25.81
N GLN A 270 -28.17 -39.69 -26.62
CA GLN A 270 -27.34 -38.52 -26.34
C GLN A 270 -28.03 -37.21 -26.70
N SER A 271 -28.06 -36.28 -25.76
CA SER A 271 -28.62 -34.95 -25.94
C SER A 271 -27.85 -33.91 -25.13
N THR A 272 -28.10 -32.63 -25.40
CA THR A 272 -27.51 -31.52 -24.65
C THR A 272 -28.57 -30.49 -24.30
N ILE A 273 -28.39 -29.82 -23.17
CA ILE A 273 -29.16 -28.63 -22.80
C ILE A 273 -28.22 -27.49 -22.43
N THR A 274 -28.72 -26.27 -22.54
CA THR A 274 -28.03 -25.07 -22.07
C THR A 274 -28.67 -24.57 -20.78
N LEU A 275 -27.83 -24.27 -19.79
CA LEU A 275 -28.17 -23.55 -18.57
C LEU A 275 -27.83 -22.07 -18.72
N THR A 276 -28.75 -21.21 -18.27
CA THR A 276 -28.54 -19.77 -18.12
C THR A 276 -29.11 -19.30 -16.79
N VAL A 277 -28.70 -18.11 -16.34
CA VAL A 277 -29.15 -17.54 -15.07
C VAL A 277 -29.74 -16.14 -15.27
N ASP A 278 -30.87 -15.86 -14.63
CA ASP A 278 -31.44 -14.53 -14.50
C ASP A 278 -31.05 -13.94 -13.14
N SER A 279 -29.97 -13.16 -13.12
CA SER A 279 -29.42 -12.56 -11.91
C SER A 279 -29.87 -11.13 -11.64
N ALA A 280 -30.70 -10.52 -12.51
CA ALA A 280 -30.94 -9.08 -12.46
C ALA A 280 -31.61 -8.60 -11.16
N ALA A 281 -32.46 -9.45 -10.56
CA ALA A 281 -33.14 -9.17 -9.30
C ALA A 281 -32.38 -9.66 -8.04
N LEU A 282 -31.23 -10.33 -8.20
CA LEU A 282 -30.45 -10.88 -7.11
C LEU A 282 -29.47 -9.83 -6.58
N THR A 283 -29.59 -9.47 -5.30
CA THR A 283 -28.87 -8.33 -4.72
C THR A 283 -27.81 -8.68 -3.69
N ASN A 284 -27.79 -9.92 -3.18
CA ASN A 284 -26.86 -10.30 -2.13
C ASN A 284 -25.52 -10.73 -2.74
N THR A 285 -24.50 -9.89 -2.57
CA THR A 285 -23.14 -10.15 -3.06
C THR A 285 -22.26 -10.91 -2.07
N ASN A 286 -22.77 -11.18 -0.86
CA ASN A 286 -22.01 -11.82 0.22
C ASN A 286 -22.26 -13.33 0.32
N ILE A 287 -23.20 -13.88 -0.44
CA ILE A 287 -23.54 -15.31 -0.44
C ILE A 287 -23.59 -15.85 -1.87
N SER A 288 -23.33 -17.15 -2.04
CA SER A 288 -23.66 -17.85 -3.28
C SER A 288 -25.15 -18.20 -3.31
N TYR A 289 -25.76 -18.03 -4.48
CA TYR A 289 -27.07 -18.57 -4.80
C TYR A 289 -26.90 -20.00 -5.30
N LEU A 290 -27.55 -20.95 -4.62
CA LEU A 290 -27.41 -22.37 -4.91
C LEU A 290 -28.71 -22.91 -5.48
N ALA A 291 -28.61 -23.71 -6.53
CA ALA A 291 -29.74 -24.41 -7.13
C ALA A 291 -29.35 -25.81 -7.58
N THR A 292 -30.37 -26.64 -7.81
CA THR A 292 -30.23 -27.98 -8.38
C THR A 292 -31.06 -28.09 -9.65
N VAL A 293 -30.54 -28.86 -10.60
CA VAL A 293 -31.29 -29.40 -11.74
C VAL A 293 -31.41 -30.89 -11.52
N THR A 294 -32.62 -31.38 -11.30
CA THR A 294 -32.91 -32.79 -11.05
C THR A 294 -33.42 -33.42 -12.33
N PHE A 295 -32.63 -34.33 -12.88
CA PHE A 295 -32.97 -35.17 -14.03
C PHE A 295 -33.56 -36.49 -13.55
N GLN A 296 -34.60 -36.94 -14.24
CA GLN A 296 -35.23 -38.23 -13.99
C GLN A 296 -35.43 -38.96 -15.32
N SER A 297 -35.04 -40.23 -15.36
CA SER A 297 -35.39 -41.19 -16.41
C SER A 297 -35.82 -42.47 -15.72
N GLN A 298 -37.08 -42.88 -15.92
CA GLN A 298 -37.74 -43.92 -15.10
C GLN A 298 -37.56 -43.66 -13.59
N ASP A 299 -36.95 -44.61 -12.86
CA ASP A 299 -36.64 -44.52 -11.44
C ASP A 299 -35.23 -43.97 -11.15
N ILE A 300 -34.43 -43.69 -12.19
CA ILE A 300 -33.07 -43.16 -12.05
C ILE A 300 -33.10 -41.63 -11.95
N ILE A 301 -32.55 -41.12 -10.86
CA ILE A 301 -32.43 -39.68 -10.59
C ILE A 301 -30.95 -39.26 -10.66
N LYS A 302 -30.66 -38.17 -11.39
CA LYS A 302 -29.36 -37.50 -11.33
C LYS A 302 -29.53 -36.02 -11.04
N ILE A 303 -28.61 -35.46 -10.27
CA ILE A 303 -28.67 -34.05 -9.86
C ILE A 303 -27.41 -33.33 -10.31
N ILE A 304 -27.61 -32.19 -10.95
CA ILE A 304 -26.56 -31.20 -11.21
C ILE A 304 -26.73 -30.05 -10.23
N TYR A 305 -25.60 -29.59 -9.73
CA TYR A 305 -25.52 -28.49 -8.80
C TYR A 305 -25.10 -27.21 -9.53
N VAL A 306 -25.78 -26.12 -9.24
CA VAL A 306 -25.52 -24.80 -9.83
C VAL A 306 -25.21 -23.80 -8.73
N GLU A 307 -24.01 -23.22 -8.79
CA GLU A 307 -23.60 -22.11 -7.94
C GLU A 307 -23.59 -20.81 -8.75
N LEU A 308 -24.28 -19.77 -8.28
CA LEU A 308 -24.24 -18.42 -8.84
C LEU A 308 -23.72 -17.44 -7.80
N ARG A 309 -22.64 -16.70 -8.10
CA ARG A 309 -22.16 -15.60 -7.27
C ARG A 309 -22.40 -14.25 -7.93
N ILE A 310 -22.89 -13.29 -7.16
CA ILE A 310 -23.09 -11.90 -7.59
C ILE A 310 -21.93 -11.06 -7.07
N LEU A 311 -21.25 -10.35 -7.97
CA LEU A 311 -20.13 -9.47 -7.67
C LEU A 311 -20.56 -8.01 -7.83
N ASN A 312 -20.04 -7.11 -7.00
CA ASN A 312 -20.15 -5.68 -7.27
C ASN A 312 -19.26 -5.30 -8.45
N PHE A 313 -19.71 -4.37 -9.30
CA PHE A 313 -18.79 -3.72 -10.24
C PHE A 313 -17.84 -2.82 -9.46
N VAL A 314 -16.53 -3.00 -9.64
CA VAL A 314 -15.49 -2.22 -8.96
C VAL A 314 -14.48 -1.72 -9.98
N THR A 315 -14.06 -0.46 -9.83
CA THR A 315 -12.83 0.10 -10.40
C THR A 315 -12.16 0.95 -9.33
N GLN A 316 -11.12 0.44 -8.68
CA GLN A 316 -10.53 1.09 -7.50
C GLN A 316 -9.01 1.08 -7.53
N GLY A 317 -8.41 1.98 -6.74
CA GLY A 317 -6.97 2.10 -6.57
C GLY A 317 -6.32 3.22 -7.38
N LEU A 318 -6.90 3.61 -8.51
CA LEU A 318 -6.45 4.74 -9.34
C LEU A 318 -7.40 5.93 -9.22
N ALA A 319 -6.84 7.14 -9.16
CA ALA A 319 -7.58 8.39 -9.14
C ALA A 319 -6.89 9.45 -10.01
N ASN A 320 -7.67 10.33 -10.62
CA ASN A 320 -7.16 11.45 -11.41
C ASN A 320 -6.42 12.46 -10.54
N GLU A 321 -5.44 13.17 -11.13
CA GLU A 321 -4.70 14.27 -10.48
C GLU A 321 -3.99 13.90 -9.16
N THR A 322 -3.84 12.61 -8.88
CA THR A 322 -3.37 12.10 -7.58
C THR A 322 -1.88 11.80 -7.63
N LEU A 323 -1.16 12.08 -6.54
CA LEU A 323 0.24 11.72 -6.35
C LEU A 323 0.33 10.42 -5.53
N TYR A 324 1.12 9.48 -6.04
CA TYR A 324 1.44 8.20 -5.40
C TYR A 324 2.95 8.07 -5.19
N TYR A 325 3.34 7.17 -4.29
CA TYR A 325 4.72 6.79 -4.06
C TYR A 325 4.96 5.37 -4.62
N ALA A 326 6.02 5.20 -5.41
CA ALA A 326 6.24 4.01 -6.21
C ALA A 326 6.38 2.72 -5.38
N ASP A 327 6.92 2.83 -4.17
CA ASP A 327 7.23 1.68 -3.31
C ASP A 327 6.07 1.29 -2.36
N ASP A 328 4.92 1.98 -2.44
CA ASP A 328 3.70 1.64 -1.68
C ASP A 328 2.95 0.42 -2.25
N ARG A 329 3.46 -0.17 -3.34
CA ARG A 329 2.82 -1.29 -4.07
C ARG A 329 1.37 -1.00 -4.46
N ASN A 330 1.16 0.18 -5.05
CA ASN A 330 -0.16 0.64 -5.48
C ASN A 330 -0.84 -0.40 -6.39
N GLU A 331 -2.10 -0.71 -6.09
CA GLU A 331 -2.86 -1.77 -6.76
C GLU A 331 -4.13 -1.19 -7.39
N PHE A 332 -4.35 -1.48 -8.67
CA PHE A 332 -5.61 -1.21 -9.35
C PHE A 332 -6.43 -2.50 -9.41
N GLN A 333 -7.69 -2.44 -8.99
CA GLN A 333 -8.60 -3.57 -9.02
C GLN A 333 -9.82 -3.27 -9.86
N VAL A 334 -10.22 -4.28 -10.64
CA VAL A 334 -11.44 -4.25 -11.45
C VAL A 334 -12.13 -5.60 -11.50
N THR A 335 -13.44 -5.59 -11.71
CA THR A 335 -14.27 -6.78 -11.84
C THR A 335 -14.78 -7.00 -13.26
N ASN A 336 -14.79 -8.25 -13.71
CA ASN A 336 -15.39 -8.68 -14.99
C ASN A 336 -15.76 -10.16 -14.91
N ILE A 337 -16.98 -10.51 -15.28
CA ILE A 337 -17.51 -11.88 -15.23
C ILE A 337 -17.19 -12.73 -16.46
N ASP A 338 -16.84 -12.09 -17.58
CA ASP A 338 -16.42 -12.82 -18.79
C ASP A 338 -15.00 -13.33 -18.60
N ASN A 339 -14.92 -14.63 -18.32
CA ASN A 339 -13.67 -15.35 -18.11
C ASN A 339 -12.76 -15.36 -19.35
N SER A 340 -13.24 -14.95 -20.53
CA SER A 340 -12.42 -14.85 -21.73
C SER A 340 -11.62 -13.56 -21.75
N ASN A 341 -11.89 -12.59 -20.86
CA ASN A 341 -11.14 -11.34 -20.81
C ASN A 341 -9.90 -11.43 -19.92
N ASP A 342 -8.88 -10.64 -20.28
CA ASP A 342 -7.81 -10.21 -19.39
C ASP A 342 -7.91 -8.69 -19.18
N LEU A 343 -7.57 -8.21 -17.98
CA LEU A 343 -7.32 -6.80 -17.75
C LEU A 343 -5.98 -6.44 -18.41
N ILE A 344 -6.01 -5.41 -19.24
CA ILE A 344 -4.83 -4.68 -19.68
C ILE A 344 -4.85 -3.30 -19.02
N LEU A 345 -3.92 -3.06 -18.10
CA LEU A 345 -3.64 -1.73 -17.58
C LEU A 345 -2.53 -1.10 -18.42
N GLN A 346 -2.91 -0.17 -19.29
CA GLN A 346 -1.97 0.56 -20.14
C GLN A 346 -1.58 1.87 -19.46
N ALA A 347 -0.29 2.07 -19.25
CA ALA A 347 0.30 3.28 -18.69
C ALA A 347 1.06 4.04 -19.78
N ILE A 348 0.71 5.31 -19.98
CA ILE A 348 1.47 6.25 -20.81
C ILE A 348 2.16 7.21 -19.85
N ILE A 349 3.45 7.03 -19.66
CA ILE A 349 4.24 7.73 -18.64
C ILE A 349 5.09 8.79 -19.31
N SER A 350 5.08 10.00 -18.77
CA SER A 350 5.96 11.10 -19.14
C SER A 350 6.73 11.65 -17.94
N ASN A 351 7.97 12.07 -18.14
CA ASN A 351 8.75 12.83 -17.15
C ASN A 351 9.04 14.27 -17.64
N GLY A 352 8.22 14.77 -18.57
CA GLY A 352 8.41 16.06 -19.26
C GLY A 352 9.13 15.95 -20.61
N GLU A 353 10.02 14.96 -20.79
CA GLU A 353 10.85 14.82 -22.00
C GLU A 353 10.71 13.46 -22.69
N ILE A 354 10.57 12.38 -21.92
CA ILE A 354 10.50 11.00 -22.41
C ILE A 354 9.08 10.47 -22.26
N TYR A 355 8.58 9.79 -23.28
CA TYR A 355 7.32 9.04 -23.22
C TYR A 355 7.59 7.54 -23.27
N THR A 356 7.13 6.81 -22.26
CA THR A 356 7.18 5.34 -22.25
C THR A 356 5.77 4.79 -22.13
N VAL A 357 5.45 3.80 -22.96
CA VAL A 357 4.19 3.05 -22.87
C VAL A 357 4.47 1.68 -22.25
N LYS A 358 3.74 1.34 -21.20
CA LYS A 358 3.76 0.02 -20.57
C LYS A 358 2.35 -0.56 -20.56
N ARG A 359 2.25 -1.87 -20.75
CA ARG A 359 0.99 -2.62 -20.66
C ARG A 359 1.19 -3.75 -19.67
N PHE A 360 0.42 -3.73 -18.59
CA PHE A 360 0.37 -4.81 -17.61
C PHE A 360 -0.86 -5.65 -17.91
N LYS A 361 -0.67 -6.96 -18.04
CA LYS A 361 -1.74 -7.91 -18.30
C LYS A 361 -1.98 -8.75 -17.05
N THR A 362 -3.21 -8.73 -16.56
CA THR A 362 -3.66 -9.59 -15.45
C THR A 362 -4.93 -10.35 -15.88
N PRO A 363 -4.98 -11.68 -15.78
CA PRO A 363 -6.22 -12.42 -16.01
C PRO A 363 -7.24 -12.16 -14.88
N TYR A 364 -8.53 -12.21 -15.21
CA TYR A 364 -9.57 -12.24 -14.18
C TYR A 364 -9.60 -13.62 -13.50
N HIS A 365 -9.49 -13.63 -12.18
CA HIS A 365 -9.67 -14.82 -11.36
C HIS A 365 -10.90 -14.64 -10.50
N GLN A 366 -11.87 -15.56 -10.64
CA GLN A 366 -13.18 -15.47 -9.96
C GLN A 366 -13.87 -14.11 -10.12
N GLY A 367 -13.73 -13.52 -11.30
CA GLY A 367 -14.37 -12.25 -11.65
C GLY A 367 -13.61 -11.00 -11.23
N VAL A 368 -12.40 -11.11 -10.67
CA VAL A 368 -11.58 -9.99 -10.20
C VAL A 368 -10.19 -10.03 -10.84
N ALA A 369 -9.67 -8.88 -11.27
CA ALA A 369 -8.28 -8.69 -11.67
C ALA A 369 -7.62 -7.59 -10.84
N LYS A 370 -6.35 -7.79 -10.49
CA LYS A 370 -5.51 -6.86 -9.74
C LYS A 370 -4.22 -6.57 -10.50
N ALA A 371 -3.87 -5.30 -10.67
CA ALA A 371 -2.67 -4.88 -11.38
C ALA A 371 -1.87 -3.90 -10.52
N LEU A 372 -0.61 -4.22 -10.24
CA LEU A 372 0.31 -3.27 -9.62
C LEU A 372 0.70 -2.18 -10.63
N PHE A 373 0.90 -0.96 -10.14
CA PHE A 373 1.30 0.17 -10.96
C PHE A 373 2.28 1.11 -10.23
N GLY A 374 3.05 1.88 -11.00
CA GLY A 374 3.94 2.92 -10.48
C GLY A 374 5.39 2.47 -10.24
N MET A 375 5.68 1.16 -10.31
CA MET A 375 7.05 0.63 -10.11
C MET A 375 8.02 1.08 -11.22
N GLU A 376 7.51 1.47 -12.37
CA GLU A 376 8.26 1.99 -13.52
C GLU A 376 9.01 3.27 -13.16
N THR A 377 8.44 4.06 -12.23
CA THR A 377 9.01 5.32 -11.74
C THR A 377 10.42 5.11 -11.18
N ASN A 378 10.70 3.94 -10.59
CA ASN A 378 12.03 3.64 -10.06
C ASN A 378 13.14 3.59 -11.13
N PHE A 379 12.77 3.22 -12.36
CA PHE A 379 13.69 3.18 -13.50
C PHE A 379 13.71 4.50 -14.27
N LEU A 380 12.59 5.23 -14.30
CA LEU A 380 12.42 6.46 -15.07
C LEU A 380 13.00 7.68 -14.37
N LEU A 381 12.93 7.75 -13.04
CA LEU A 381 13.56 8.81 -12.24
C LEU A 381 14.96 8.37 -11.81
N GLN A 382 15.95 8.47 -12.69
CA GLN A 382 17.32 8.04 -12.37
C GLN A 382 17.95 8.88 -11.24
N SER A 383 18.88 8.29 -10.49
CA SER A 383 19.66 9.03 -9.49
C SER A 383 20.57 10.05 -10.18
N VAL A 384 20.77 11.22 -9.57
CA VAL A 384 21.73 12.22 -10.02
C VAL A 384 22.96 12.21 -9.11
N ASN A 385 24.04 12.87 -9.50
CA ASN A 385 25.17 13.10 -8.60
C ASN A 385 24.80 14.15 -7.54
N PRO A 386 25.33 14.05 -6.31
CA PRO A 386 25.12 15.07 -5.30
C PRO A 386 25.80 16.38 -5.70
N THR A 387 25.35 17.50 -5.12
CA THR A 387 25.82 18.83 -5.53
C THR A 387 27.26 19.11 -5.06
N ASN A 388 28.05 19.82 -5.86
CA ASN A 388 29.35 20.37 -5.44
C ASN A 388 29.28 21.87 -5.11
N ASN A 389 28.11 22.49 -5.26
CA ASN A 389 27.86 23.86 -4.87
C ASN A 389 27.08 23.87 -3.56
N PHE A 390 27.70 24.41 -2.50
CA PHE A 390 27.13 24.46 -1.16
C PHE A 390 26.68 25.87 -0.76
N ASN A 391 26.49 26.79 -1.70
CA ASN A 391 25.83 28.04 -1.37
C ASN A 391 24.40 27.77 -0.90
N THR A 392 24.00 28.41 0.20
CA THR A 392 22.64 28.31 0.73
C THR A 392 21.63 28.70 -0.34
N ARG A 393 20.79 27.74 -0.75
CA ARG A 393 19.81 27.91 -1.84
C ARG A 393 18.76 26.80 -1.83
N ILE A 394 17.73 27.00 -2.65
CA ILE A 394 16.72 25.98 -2.93
C ILE A 394 16.93 25.43 -4.34
N LYS A 395 16.71 24.12 -4.52
CA LYS A 395 16.78 23.43 -5.81
C LYS A 395 15.61 22.45 -5.98
N ASN A 396 15.39 22.02 -7.21
CA ASN A 396 14.45 20.99 -7.62
C ASN A 396 15.17 19.93 -8.46
N ASN A 397 15.57 18.82 -7.87
CA ASN A 397 16.32 17.82 -8.65
C ASN A 397 15.39 16.96 -9.52
N PHE A 398 14.14 16.74 -9.08
CA PHE A 398 13.24 15.79 -9.73
C PHE A 398 11.81 16.29 -9.83
N LEU A 399 11.22 16.04 -11.01
CA LEU A 399 9.79 16.09 -11.23
C LEU A 399 9.18 14.70 -11.03
N PRO A 400 7.97 14.58 -10.44
CA PRO A 400 7.24 13.33 -10.49
C PRO A 400 7.02 12.90 -11.95
N THR A 401 7.01 11.61 -12.20
CA THR A 401 6.51 11.10 -13.48
C THR A 401 5.01 11.35 -13.55
N ASN A 402 4.52 11.85 -14.67
CA ASN A 402 3.10 12.02 -14.94
C ASN A 402 2.60 10.86 -15.80
N THR A 403 1.48 10.24 -15.44
CA THR A 403 0.99 9.02 -16.09
C THR A 403 -0.48 9.13 -16.42
N THR A 404 -0.84 8.72 -17.63
CA THR A 404 -2.21 8.43 -18.03
C THR A 404 -2.40 6.92 -18.06
N PHE A 405 -3.42 6.43 -17.36
CA PHE A 405 -3.80 5.02 -17.37
C PHE A 405 -5.08 4.78 -18.17
N GLN A 406 -5.13 3.65 -18.87
CA GLN A 406 -6.34 3.09 -19.43
C GLN A 406 -6.48 1.65 -18.95
N ALA A 407 -7.59 1.35 -18.29
CA ALA A 407 -7.99 -0.01 -17.94
C ALA A 407 -8.85 -0.57 -19.07
N ILE A 408 -8.44 -1.69 -19.66
CA ILE A 408 -9.03 -2.26 -20.87
C ILE A 408 -9.33 -3.73 -20.63
N ASN A 409 -10.52 -4.18 -21.02
CA ASN A 409 -10.84 -5.60 -21.13
C ASN A 409 -10.40 -6.09 -22.51
N LYS A 410 -9.48 -7.06 -22.53
CA LYS A 410 -9.04 -7.71 -23.76
C LYS A 410 -9.54 -9.14 -23.81
N ASN A 411 -10.40 -9.47 -24.78
CA ASN A 411 -10.87 -10.83 -24.97
C ASN A 411 -9.75 -11.70 -25.56
N ARG A 412 -9.45 -12.82 -24.91
CA ARG A 412 -8.38 -13.77 -25.28
C ARG A 412 -8.66 -14.52 -26.57
N ASN A 413 -9.93 -14.75 -26.89
CA ASN A 413 -10.33 -15.55 -28.04
C ASN A 413 -10.42 -14.68 -29.30
N THR A 414 -10.98 -13.48 -29.19
CA THR A 414 -11.22 -12.58 -30.33
C THR A 414 -10.17 -11.48 -30.47
N GLY A 415 -9.42 -11.18 -29.42
CA GLY A 415 -8.47 -10.06 -29.38
C GLY A 415 -9.12 -8.69 -29.23
N LEU A 416 -10.46 -8.61 -29.15
CA LEU A 416 -11.19 -7.35 -28.99
C LEU A 416 -10.83 -6.66 -27.68
N GLU A 417 -10.65 -5.34 -27.74
CA GLU A 417 -10.29 -4.49 -26.61
C GLU A 417 -11.42 -3.50 -26.32
N ASN A 418 -11.94 -3.52 -25.09
CA ASN A 418 -13.00 -2.64 -24.61
C ASN A 418 -12.48 -1.78 -23.45
N LEU A 419 -12.54 -0.46 -23.59
CA LEU A 419 -12.15 0.46 -22.53
C LEU A 419 -13.11 0.36 -21.34
N ILE A 420 -12.56 0.25 -20.13
CA ILE A 420 -13.30 0.20 -18.87
C ILE A 420 -13.30 1.60 -18.24
N ALA A 421 -12.10 2.14 -18.03
CA ALA A 421 -11.89 3.42 -17.35
C ALA A 421 -10.59 4.08 -17.83
N SER A 422 -10.52 5.40 -17.72
CA SER A 422 -9.30 6.18 -17.98
C SER A 422 -8.98 7.09 -16.80
N TYR A 423 -7.70 7.20 -16.49
CA TYR A 423 -7.19 8.05 -15.43
C TYR A 423 -6.08 8.93 -15.99
N ALA A 424 -6.14 10.23 -15.71
CA ALA A 424 -5.22 11.23 -16.22
C ALA A 424 -4.49 11.94 -15.07
N ASN A 425 -3.30 12.43 -15.41
CA ASN A 425 -2.45 13.20 -14.50
C ASN A 425 -2.14 12.49 -13.18
N VAL A 426 -1.92 11.17 -13.25
CA VAL A 426 -1.51 10.35 -12.12
C VAL A 426 -0.01 10.48 -11.93
N ARG A 427 0.42 11.03 -10.80
CA ARG A 427 1.82 11.40 -10.56
C ARG A 427 2.50 10.38 -9.65
N PHE A 428 3.79 10.14 -9.86
CA PHE A 428 4.57 9.25 -8.99
C PHE A 428 5.91 9.85 -8.59
N LEU A 429 6.24 9.71 -7.31
CA LEU A 429 7.60 9.86 -6.77
C LEU A 429 8.17 8.48 -6.41
N LYS A 430 9.50 8.40 -6.32
CA LYS A 430 10.19 7.23 -5.75
C LYS A 430 9.95 7.11 -4.25
N GLY A 431 10.29 5.96 -3.66
CA GLY A 431 10.17 5.73 -2.23
C GLY A 431 8.75 5.39 -1.81
N LYS A 432 8.54 5.32 -0.50
CA LYS A 432 7.23 5.11 0.13
C LYS A 432 6.57 6.42 0.52
N THR A 433 5.28 6.37 0.83
CA THR A 433 4.61 7.50 1.50
C THR A 433 5.36 7.87 2.78
N PRO A 434 5.78 9.14 2.95
CA PRO A 434 6.56 9.56 4.11
C PRO A 434 5.70 9.50 5.38
N THR A 435 6.31 9.06 6.48
CA THR A 435 5.65 8.96 7.80
C THR A 435 5.17 10.32 8.30
N VAL A 436 5.91 11.39 8.00
CA VAL A 436 5.46 12.77 8.18
C VAL A 436 5.07 13.30 6.81
N ALA A 437 3.79 13.63 6.64
CA ALA A 437 3.27 14.11 5.37
C ALA A 437 4.19 15.19 4.77
N ASN A 438 4.55 15.01 3.50
CA ASN A 438 5.36 15.93 2.72
C ASN A 438 6.83 16.10 3.14
N LYS A 439 7.33 15.35 4.14
CA LYS A 439 8.76 15.37 4.52
C LYS A 439 9.51 14.25 3.81
N LEU A 440 10.41 14.61 2.87
CA LEU A 440 11.17 13.65 2.05
C LEU A 440 12.64 13.51 2.49
N CYS A 441 12.90 13.62 3.79
CA CYS A 441 14.22 13.46 4.41
C CYS A 441 14.07 12.96 5.85
N TYR A 442 15.11 12.32 6.37
CA TYR A 442 15.08 11.68 7.69
C TYR A 442 15.73 12.50 8.81
N ILE A 443 16.33 13.65 8.50
CA ILE A 443 16.87 14.56 9.52
C ILE A 443 15.81 14.85 10.61
N PRO A 444 16.13 14.70 11.90
CA PRO A 444 15.17 14.91 12.96
C PRO A 444 14.86 16.40 13.19
N GLU A 445 13.85 16.72 13.98
CA GLU A 445 13.47 18.11 14.28
C GLU A 445 14.52 18.88 15.10
N LYS A 446 15.45 18.17 15.75
CA LYS A 446 16.52 18.73 16.57
C LYS A 446 17.84 18.04 16.28
N VAL A 447 18.88 18.81 15.96
CA VAL A 447 20.22 18.31 15.68
C VAL A 447 21.29 19.17 16.34
N THR A 448 22.44 18.57 16.65
CA THR A 448 23.61 19.25 17.19
C THR A 448 24.78 19.15 16.21
N LEU A 449 25.19 20.29 15.65
CA LEU A 449 26.09 20.37 14.48
C LEU A 449 27.26 21.32 14.72
N ASP A 450 28.37 21.13 13.99
CA ASP A 450 29.45 22.12 13.93
C ASP A 450 29.01 23.36 13.13
N ALA A 451 29.57 24.53 13.44
CA ALA A 451 29.26 25.81 12.79
C ALA A 451 29.51 25.82 11.27
N ASN A 452 30.27 24.86 10.73
CA ASN A 452 30.56 24.72 9.30
C ASN A 452 29.81 23.55 8.63
N SER A 453 28.82 22.98 9.31
CA SER A 453 28.06 21.85 8.78
C SER A 453 27.21 22.23 7.57
N LEU A 454 26.92 21.22 6.75
CA LEU A 454 26.05 21.32 5.59
C LEU A 454 24.77 20.52 5.84
N ILE A 455 23.63 21.10 5.50
CA ILE A 455 22.31 20.51 5.72
C ILE A 455 21.57 20.45 4.39
N SER A 456 20.82 19.36 4.21
CA SER A 456 19.92 19.13 3.08
C SER A 456 18.54 18.80 3.62
N LEU A 457 17.56 19.64 3.32
CA LEU A 457 16.16 19.46 3.74
C LEU A 457 15.30 19.27 2.49
N THR A 458 14.54 18.19 2.41
CA THR A 458 13.68 17.91 1.25
C THR A 458 12.23 17.82 1.66
N VAL A 459 11.37 18.51 0.94
CA VAL A 459 9.91 18.49 1.12
C VAL A 459 9.17 18.31 -0.20
N GLN A 460 7.94 17.79 -0.08
CA GLN A 460 6.98 17.73 -1.16
C GLN A 460 6.00 18.92 -1.06
N SER A 461 5.72 19.63 -2.15
CA SER A 461 4.74 20.73 -2.14
C SER A 461 4.14 20.94 -3.52
N THR A 462 2.86 21.30 -3.59
CA THR A 462 2.20 21.75 -4.84
C THR A 462 2.46 23.24 -5.13
N ASN A 463 2.83 24.00 -4.09
CA ASN A 463 3.18 25.41 -4.18
C ASN A 463 4.70 25.59 -4.21
N ALA A 464 5.15 26.64 -4.91
CA ALA A 464 6.56 27.01 -4.90
C ALA A 464 7.04 27.34 -3.49
N ILE A 465 8.14 26.73 -3.08
CA ILE A 465 8.87 27.10 -1.87
C ILE A 465 10.11 27.86 -2.32
N THR A 466 10.16 29.14 -1.97
CA THR A 466 11.19 30.07 -2.44
C THR A 466 12.08 30.60 -1.32
N GLU A 467 11.81 30.25 -0.07
CA GLU A 467 12.46 30.84 1.10
C GLU A 467 12.97 29.76 2.07
N ILE A 468 14.16 30.01 2.63
CA ILE A 468 14.67 29.35 3.82
C ILE A 468 14.75 30.44 4.88
N GLU A 469 13.98 30.31 5.95
CA GLU A 469 14.00 31.24 7.07
C GLU A 469 14.86 30.69 8.20
N VAL A 470 15.72 31.52 8.76
CA VAL A 470 16.53 31.18 9.94
C VAL A 470 16.24 32.21 11.03
N THR A 471 15.98 31.75 12.24
CA THR A 471 15.73 32.59 13.43
C THR A 471 16.54 32.09 14.63
N GLY A 472 16.52 32.85 15.74
CA GLY A 472 17.32 32.57 16.93
C GLY A 472 18.60 33.40 16.96
N ASP A 473 19.73 32.77 17.31
CA ASP A 473 21.02 33.45 17.43
C ASP A 473 21.57 34.00 16.10
N TYR A 474 21.04 33.53 14.97
CA TYR A 474 21.12 34.18 13.68
C TYR A 474 19.70 34.40 13.15
N THR A 475 19.45 35.55 12.53
CA THR A 475 18.17 35.82 11.86
C THR A 475 18.39 36.28 10.44
N GLY A 476 17.79 35.60 9.48
CA GLY A 476 17.86 35.95 8.07
C GLY A 476 17.03 35.04 7.18
N THR A 477 16.70 35.52 5.99
CA THR A 477 15.92 34.78 4.99
C THR A 477 16.75 34.64 3.71
N PHE A 478 16.82 33.42 3.18
CA PHE A 478 17.47 33.12 1.91
C PHE A 478 16.42 32.83 0.85
N THR A 479 16.33 33.70 -0.15
CA THR A 479 15.35 33.60 -1.24
C THR A 479 15.98 32.99 -2.49
N THR A 480 15.29 32.04 -3.14
CA THR A 480 15.66 31.52 -4.47
C THR A 480 14.49 31.68 -5.44
N SER A 481 14.74 32.23 -6.63
CA SER A 481 13.75 32.27 -7.70
C SER A 481 13.64 30.90 -8.36
N ILE A 482 12.52 30.21 -8.16
CA ILE A 482 12.24 28.89 -8.74
C ILE A 482 10.79 28.83 -9.24
N ALA A 483 10.56 28.11 -10.34
CA ALA A 483 9.21 28.02 -10.92
C ALA A 483 8.24 27.27 -10.00
N GLY A 484 6.97 27.71 -9.96
CA GLY A 484 5.87 26.89 -9.44
C GLY A 484 5.56 25.75 -10.40
N ASN A 485 4.98 24.66 -9.88
CA ASN A 485 4.63 23.38 -10.55
C ASN A 485 5.57 22.20 -10.25
N LEU A 486 6.56 22.37 -9.38
CA LEU A 486 7.53 21.34 -9.01
C LEU A 486 7.08 20.71 -7.70
N TYR A 487 7.09 19.37 -7.62
CA TYR A 487 6.55 18.70 -6.43
C TYR A 487 7.60 18.46 -5.35
N THR A 488 8.89 18.47 -5.68
CA THR A 488 9.97 18.27 -4.70
C THR A 488 10.86 19.51 -4.62
N TYR A 489 11.11 19.98 -3.41
CA TYR A 489 11.97 21.11 -3.13
C TYR A 489 13.03 20.68 -2.12
N ASN A 490 14.28 20.98 -2.43
CA ASN A 490 15.41 20.70 -1.57
C ASN A 490 16.13 22.00 -1.20
N ALA A 491 16.25 22.28 0.09
CA ALA A 491 17.07 23.35 0.62
C ALA A 491 18.45 22.80 0.97
N ILE A 492 19.48 23.42 0.39
CA ILE A 492 20.86 23.27 0.85
C ILE A 492 21.15 24.46 1.76
N LEU A 493 21.55 24.19 2.99
CA LEU A 493 21.96 25.20 3.97
C LEU A 493 23.41 24.99 4.37
N ASN A 494 24.22 26.03 4.21
CA ASN A 494 25.61 26.05 4.67
C ASN A 494 25.72 27.00 5.85
N LEU A 495 26.13 26.45 7.00
CA LEU A 495 26.19 27.19 8.25
C LEU A 495 27.44 28.09 8.36
N GLY A 496 28.52 27.77 7.63
CA GLY A 496 29.81 28.48 7.76
C GLY A 496 29.70 30.00 7.57
N PRO A 497 29.00 30.51 6.53
CA PRO A 497 28.81 31.95 6.33
C PRO A 497 27.97 32.65 7.41
N LEU A 498 27.29 31.92 8.30
CA LEU A 498 26.41 32.50 9.33
C LEU A 498 27.19 33.00 10.56
N ASN A 499 28.48 32.69 10.67
CA ASN A 499 29.37 33.09 11.77
C ASN A 499 28.86 32.67 13.17
N LEU A 500 28.25 31.49 13.26
CA LEU A 500 27.74 30.93 14.52
C LEU A 500 28.88 30.43 15.42
N VAL A 501 28.67 30.47 16.73
CA VAL A 501 29.64 30.01 17.75
C VAL A 501 29.06 28.89 18.63
N PRO A 502 29.91 28.06 19.27
CA PRO A 502 29.44 27.00 20.16
C PRO A 502 28.45 27.50 21.22
N GLY A 503 27.36 26.75 21.41
CA GLY A 503 26.25 27.10 22.30
C GLY A 503 25.14 27.91 21.63
N ASN A 504 25.34 28.40 20.40
CA ASN A 504 24.24 29.04 19.68
C ASN A 504 23.12 28.06 19.32
N VAL A 505 21.89 28.57 19.28
CA VAL A 505 20.71 27.84 18.83
C VAL A 505 20.01 28.66 17.74
N ILE A 506 19.79 28.01 16.60
CA ILE A 506 19.00 28.57 15.50
C ILE A 506 17.84 27.64 15.15
N GLU A 507 16.77 28.21 14.63
CA GLU A 507 15.65 27.47 14.05
C GLU A 507 15.59 27.75 12.55
N VAL A 508 15.57 26.69 11.75
CA VAL A 508 15.48 26.74 10.28
C VAL A 508 14.11 26.27 9.86
N THR A 509 13.38 27.12 9.14
CA THR A 509 12.07 26.80 8.56
C THR A 509 12.19 26.69 7.04
N PHE A 510 11.72 25.57 6.50
CA PHE A 510 11.68 25.28 5.07
C PHE A 510 10.44 24.46 4.71
N GLY A 511 9.45 25.09 4.09
CA GLY A 511 8.16 24.45 3.79
C GLY A 511 7.47 23.99 5.07
N ILE A 512 7.27 22.68 5.19
CA ILE A 512 6.67 22.04 6.38
C ILE A 512 7.68 21.68 7.47
N ILE A 513 8.98 21.82 7.18
CA ILE A 513 10.05 21.46 8.12
C ILE A 513 10.38 22.66 8.99
N THR A 514 10.42 22.44 10.31
CA THR A 514 11.06 23.30 11.30
C THR A 514 12.16 22.48 11.98
N LEU A 515 13.41 22.96 11.90
CA LEU A 515 14.60 22.29 12.40
C LEU A 515 15.32 23.19 13.41
N GLU A 516 15.41 22.75 14.65
CA GLU A 516 16.26 23.37 15.67
C GLU A 516 17.69 22.82 15.56
N ILE A 517 18.66 23.72 15.42
CA ILE A 517 20.08 23.38 15.35
C ILE A 517 20.78 24.01 16.55
N THR A 518 21.38 23.16 17.38
CA THR A 518 22.33 23.59 18.41
C THR A 518 23.74 23.50 17.86
N ILE A 519 24.53 24.58 18.00
CA ILE A 519 25.90 24.64 17.53
C ILE A 519 26.82 24.05 18.60
N ASP A 520 27.52 23.00 18.21
CA ASP A 520 28.44 22.25 19.06
C ASP A 520 29.79 22.95 19.19
N GLU A 521 30.69 22.38 20.00
CA GLU A 521 32.09 22.76 20.02
C GLU A 521 32.78 22.58 18.65
N THR A 522 33.89 23.29 18.45
CA THR A 522 34.68 23.16 17.22
C THR A 522 35.53 21.90 17.24
N TYR A 523 35.48 21.13 16.15
CA TYR A 523 36.26 19.90 16.02
C TYR A 523 37.51 20.11 15.15
N PRO A 524 38.63 19.41 15.43
CA PRO A 524 39.85 19.52 14.64
C PRO A 524 39.67 19.00 13.20
N GLU A 525 38.70 18.10 12.98
CA GLU A 525 38.35 17.57 11.68
C GLU A 525 36.84 17.35 11.59
N ILE A 526 36.26 17.77 10.47
CA ILE A 526 34.87 17.49 10.10
C ILE A 526 34.84 16.87 8.70
N ASN A 527 33.96 15.90 8.50
CA ASN A 527 33.80 15.23 7.21
C ASN A 527 32.32 15.19 6.81
N THR A 528 32.01 15.55 5.57
CA THR A 528 30.64 15.53 5.05
C THR A 528 30.41 14.27 4.23
N LEU A 529 29.40 13.50 4.62
CA LEU A 529 28.83 12.40 3.86
C LEU A 529 27.59 12.90 3.11
N ALA A 530 27.37 12.37 1.91
CA ALA A 530 26.09 12.42 1.24
C ALA A 530 25.60 10.99 0.98
N PHE A 531 24.41 10.65 1.44
CA PHE A 531 23.80 9.37 1.12
C PHE A 531 22.41 9.58 0.51
N GLN A 532 22.12 8.82 -0.53
CA GLN A 532 20.83 8.90 -1.20
C GLN A 532 19.75 8.22 -0.35
N ASN A 533 18.64 8.92 -0.12
CA ASN A 533 17.46 8.39 0.56
C ASN A 533 16.46 7.73 -0.40
N GLU A 534 15.36 7.18 0.13
CA GLU A 534 14.39 6.43 -0.68
C GLU A 534 13.66 7.28 -1.74
N TRP A 535 13.54 8.59 -1.52
CA TRP A 535 12.92 9.54 -2.46
C TRP A 535 13.88 10.08 -3.53
N ASN A 536 15.02 9.42 -3.72
CA ASN A 536 16.06 9.77 -4.70
C ASN A 536 16.85 11.05 -4.36
N GLU A 537 16.71 11.60 -3.16
CA GLU A 537 17.38 12.82 -2.72
C GLU A 537 18.57 12.54 -1.82
N PHE A 538 19.54 13.46 -1.78
CA PHE A 538 20.73 13.29 -0.95
C PHE A 538 20.57 14.00 0.38
N GLU A 539 20.82 13.26 1.45
CA GLU A 539 20.97 13.81 2.79
C GLU A 539 22.44 14.07 3.06
N LEU A 540 22.72 15.23 3.66
CA LEU A 540 24.06 15.66 4.02
C LEU A 540 24.25 15.44 5.52
N PHE A 541 25.29 14.70 5.88
CA PHE A 541 25.59 14.36 7.26
C PHE A 541 27.04 14.71 7.58
N THR A 542 27.23 15.65 8.51
CA THR A 542 28.56 16.04 8.98
C THR A 542 28.96 15.16 10.16
N THR A 543 30.12 14.51 10.03
CA THR A 543 30.78 13.76 11.10
C THR A 543 31.88 14.61 11.72
N LYS A 544 32.12 14.40 13.01
CA LYS A 544 33.00 15.21 13.87
C LYS A 544 34.30 14.48 14.24
N GLY A 545 34.56 13.35 13.59
CA GLY A 545 35.69 12.48 13.86
C GLY A 545 36.62 12.33 12.67
N PHE A 546 37.81 11.80 12.95
CA PHE A 546 38.90 11.64 11.98
C PHE A 546 38.54 10.66 10.86
N LEU A 547 38.93 11.02 9.63
CA LEU A 547 38.93 10.17 8.45
C LEU A 547 40.33 9.59 8.21
N THR A 548 40.43 8.27 8.23
CA THR A 548 41.63 7.54 7.82
C THR A 548 41.45 6.99 6.41
N ILE A 549 42.41 7.23 5.54
CA ILE A 549 42.44 6.72 4.17
C ILE A 549 43.64 5.80 4.01
N GLU A 550 43.38 4.51 3.83
CA GLU A 550 44.40 3.51 3.59
C GLU A 550 44.48 3.19 2.09
N LYS A 551 45.70 3.04 1.58
CA LYS A 551 45.95 2.44 0.26
C LYS A 551 46.43 1.02 0.52
N PRO A 552 45.55 -0.01 0.49
CA PRO A 552 45.96 -1.38 0.72
C PRO A 552 47.06 -1.79 -0.26
N ALA A 553 48.29 -1.88 0.23
CA ALA A 553 49.43 -2.36 -0.54
C ALA A 553 49.41 -3.89 -0.55
N SER A 554 48.57 -4.49 -1.40
CA SER A 554 48.65 -5.93 -1.64
C SER A 554 48.78 -6.23 -3.13
N LYS A 555 49.93 -6.84 -3.46
CA LYS A 555 50.24 -7.43 -4.75
C LYS A 555 50.07 -8.93 -4.60
N THR A 556 49.17 -9.55 -5.36
CA THR A 556 49.09 -11.02 -5.40
C THR A 556 50.07 -11.49 -6.45
N GLU A 557 51.13 -12.17 -6.04
CA GLU A 557 52.16 -12.73 -6.92
C GLU A 557 51.94 -14.24 -7.06
N THR A 558 51.95 -14.73 -8.28
CA THR A 558 51.89 -16.16 -8.59
C THR A 558 53.21 -16.58 -9.18
N ASP A 559 53.87 -17.53 -8.54
CA ASP A 559 55.11 -18.12 -9.04
C ASP A 559 54.79 -19.19 -10.09
N LEU A 560 55.35 -19.02 -11.29
CA LEU A 560 55.29 -20.01 -12.36
C LEU A 560 56.68 -20.60 -12.56
N GLN A 561 56.81 -21.92 -12.42
CA GLN A 561 58.02 -22.62 -12.83
C GLN A 561 57.98 -22.90 -14.34
N VAL A 562 58.89 -22.28 -15.07
CA VAL A 562 59.13 -22.59 -16.48
C VAL A 562 60.60 -23.00 -16.61
N ASN A 563 60.85 -24.21 -17.12
CA ASN A 563 62.19 -24.78 -17.29
C ASN A 563 63.08 -24.76 -16.03
N GLY A 564 62.49 -25.00 -14.86
CA GLY A 564 63.23 -25.10 -13.59
C GLY A 564 63.68 -23.78 -12.96
N LYS A 565 63.27 -22.62 -13.51
CA LYS A 565 63.40 -21.31 -12.86
C LYS A 565 62.04 -20.76 -12.47
N VAL A 566 61.97 -20.15 -11.28
CA VAL A 566 60.76 -19.51 -10.76
C VAL A 566 60.64 -18.12 -11.41
N HIS A 567 59.53 -17.89 -12.09
CA HIS A 567 59.15 -16.59 -12.62
C HIS A 567 57.93 -16.07 -11.86
N THR A 568 58.10 -14.96 -11.14
CA THR A 568 57.03 -14.32 -10.38
C THR A 568 56.19 -13.43 -11.31
N LYS A 569 54.92 -13.78 -11.51
CA LYS A 569 53.96 -12.97 -12.27
C LYS A 569 52.98 -12.29 -11.33
N VAL A 570 52.82 -10.98 -11.49
CA VAL A 570 51.83 -10.19 -10.76
C VAL A 570 50.45 -10.58 -11.28
N SER A 571 49.63 -11.23 -10.46
CA SER A 571 48.30 -11.71 -10.86
C SER A 571 47.21 -10.67 -10.61
N GLU A 572 47.38 -9.80 -9.62
CA GLU A 572 46.42 -8.73 -9.32
C GLU A 572 47.09 -7.60 -8.50
N ILE A 573 46.76 -6.35 -8.80
CA ILE A 573 47.13 -5.17 -8.01
C ILE A 573 45.84 -4.56 -7.48
N LYS A 574 45.62 -4.57 -6.15
CA LYS A 574 44.49 -3.84 -5.56
C LYS A 574 44.81 -2.33 -5.58
N THR A 575 44.21 -1.60 -6.50
CA THR A 575 44.39 -0.14 -6.68
C THR A 575 43.34 0.70 -5.92
N GLY A 576 42.52 0.07 -5.07
CA GLY A 576 41.46 0.74 -4.29
C GLY A 576 41.99 1.55 -3.11
N LYS A 577 41.18 2.50 -2.60
CA LYS A 577 41.38 3.16 -1.30
C LYS A 577 40.33 2.61 -0.32
N ASP A 578 40.76 2.32 0.90
CA ASP A 578 39.88 1.97 2.01
C ASP A 578 39.73 3.20 2.92
N TYR A 579 38.53 3.42 3.44
CA TYR A 579 38.20 4.56 4.31
C TYR A 579 37.69 4.04 5.65
N ALA A 580 38.22 4.58 6.74
CA ALA A 580 37.67 4.41 8.08
C ALA A 580 37.35 5.80 8.65
N LEU A 581 36.08 6.03 8.96
CA LEU A 581 35.57 7.33 9.43
C LEU A 581 34.95 7.17 10.82
N SER A 582 35.47 7.93 11.78
CA SER A 582 34.82 8.11 13.07
C SER A 582 33.68 9.13 12.94
N THR A 583 32.48 8.80 13.41
CA THR A 583 31.36 9.76 13.38
C THR A 583 31.57 10.93 14.34
N GLY A 584 32.41 10.75 15.37
CA GLY A 584 32.38 11.58 16.57
C GLY A 584 31.12 11.33 17.40
N TRP A 585 30.91 12.16 18.43
CA TRP A 585 29.77 12.06 19.34
C TRP A 585 28.47 12.52 18.65
N LEU A 586 27.46 11.65 18.70
CA LEU A 586 26.07 12.00 18.44
C LEU A 586 25.36 12.24 19.77
N HIS A 587 24.51 13.26 19.84
CA HIS A 587 23.92 13.74 21.09
C HIS A 587 22.59 13.04 21.39
N THR A 588 21.79 12.72 20.37
CA THR A 588 20.44 12.16 20.53
C THR A 588 20.28 10.80 19.86
N GLN A 589 19.24 10.05 20.23
CA GLN A 589 18.89 8.81 19.53
C GLN A 589 18.39 9.11 18.12
N ALA A 590 17.68 10.23 17.93
CA ALA A 590 17.15 10.64 16.64
C ALA A 590 18.27 10.91 15.62
N GLU A 591 19.43 11.43 16.05
CA GLU A 591 20.62 11.56 15.20
C GLU A 591 21.24 10.20 14.84
N VAL A 592 21.19 9.22 15.74
CA VAL A 592 21.63 7.85 15.45
C VAL A 592 20.69 7.19 14.44
N ASP A 593 19.38 7.37 14.62
CA ASP A 593 18.36 6.83 13.72
C ASP A 593 18.50 7.47 12.33
N TRP A 594 18.76 8.78 12.27
CA TRP A 594 19.08 9.49 11.03
C TRP A 594 20.34 8.94 10.36
N LEU A 595 21.45 8.79 11.10
CA LEU A 595 22.67 8.17 10.56
C LEU A 595 22.42 6.75 10.06
N SER A 596 21.55 5.98 10.74
CA SER A 596 21.29 4.58 10.39
C SER A 596 20.72 4.41 8.98
N MET A 597 20.10 5.46 8.41
CA MET A 597 19.60 5.47 7.04
C MET A 597 20.71 5.29 6.00
N ILE A 598 21.96 5.59 6.35
CA ILE A 598 23.13 5.29 5.49
C ILE A 598 23.28 3.79 5.22
N LEU A 599 22.80 2.93 6.12
CA LEU A 599 22.90 1.47 5.98
C LEU A 599 22.00 0.94 4.86
N ASP A 600 20.88 1.63 4.59
CA ASP A 600 19.91 1.29 3.55
C ASP A 600 20.22 1.97 2.21
N SER A 601 21.11 2.96 2.23
CA SER A 601 21.50 3.70 1.05
C SER A 601 22.37 2.88 0.10
N LYS A 602 22.02 2.89 -1.19
CA LYS A 602 22.78 2.22 -2.25
C LYS A 602 23.88 3.09 -2.84
N ILE A 603 23.80 4.41 -2.66
CA ILE A 603 24.67 5.40 -3.27
C ILE A 603 25.12 6.37 -2.18
N ILE A 604 26.42 6.33 -1.88
CA ILE A 604 27.02 7.10 -0.80
C ILE A 604 28.28 7.80 -1.33
N PHE A 605 28.46 9.06 -0.93
CA PHE A 605 29.62 9.87 -1.24
C PHE A 605 30.24 10.43 0.04
N ILE A 606 31.55 10.59 0.02
CA ILE A 606 32.29 11.43 0.97
C ILE A 606 32.89 12.60 0.22
N TYR A 607 32.76 13.81 0.76
CA TYR A 607 33.38 14.98 0.16
C TYR A 607 34.84 15.11 0.56
N GLN A 608 35.72 15.28 -0.42
CA GLN A 608 37.14 15.59 -0.21
C GLN A 608 37.52 16.78 -1.06
N ASN A 609 38.05 17.83 -0.43
CA ASN A 609 38.40 19.09 -1.10
C ASN A 609 37.24 19.68 -1.92
N GLY A 610 36.00 19.55 -1.41
CA GLY A 610 34.79 20.06 -2.07
C GLY A 610 34.21 19.14 -3.17
N GLU A 611 34.89 18.05 -3.52
CA GLU A 611 34.44 17.13 -4.57
C GLU A 611 33.86 15.83 -3.98
N PRO A 612 32.73 15.33 -4.51
CA PRO A 612 32.14 14.08 -4.05
C PRO A 612 32.92 12.87 -4.57
N ILE A 613 33.30 11.96 -3.66
CA ILE A 613 33.92 10.67 -4.00
C ILE A 613 32.94 9.56 -3.64
N GLU A 614 32.52 8.78 -4.63
CA GLU A 614 31.63 7.64 -4.41
C GLU A 614 32.33 6.53 -3.63
N ILE A 615 31.64 6.01 -2.61
CA ILE A 615 32.13 5.00 -1.69
C ILE A 615 31.08 3.91 -1.45
N ILE A 616 31.56 2.69 -1.24
CA ILE A 616 30.75 1.51 -0.94
C ILE A 616 30.87 1.22 0.56
N LEU A 617 29.75 1.26 1.27
CA LEU A 617 29.69 1.01 2.71
C LEU A 617 29.97 -0.47 3.03
N GLU A 618 30.99 -0.73 3.83
CA GLU A 618 31.31 -2.06 4.35
C GLU A 618 30.64 -2.33 5.70
N THR A 619 30.35 -1.28 6.46
CA THR A 619 29.64 -1.34 7.74
C THR A 619 28.22 -1.90 7.54
N LYS A 620 27.87 -2.97 8.27
CA LYS A 620 26.53 -3.62 8.16
C LYS A 620 25.57 -3.28 9.30
N LYS A 621 26.08 -2.69 10.38
CA LYS A 621 25.31 -2.31 11.56
C LYS A 621 26.08 -1.28 12.36
N LEU A 622 25.35 -0.37 13.01
CA LEU A 622 25.92 0.57 13.98
C LEU A 622 26.07 -0.14 15.33
N GLN A 623 27.23 -0.76 15.57
CA GLN A 623 27.50 -1.43 16.85
C GLN A 623 27.84 -0.40 17.94
N LEU A 624 27.16 -0.48 19.08
CA LEU A 624 27.53 0.27 20.28
C LEU A 624 28.90 -0.21 20.78
N TYR A 625 29.82 0.73 21.01
CA TYR A 625 31.09 0.43 21.64
C TYR A 625 30.87 0.12 23.13
N LYS A 626 31.20 -1.10 23.58
CA LYS A 626 31.04 -1.49 24.99
C LYS A 626 32.17 -0.95 25.84
N THR A 627 31.96 0.21 26.47
CA THR A 627 32.43 0.52 27.83
C THR A 627 31.33 1.31 28.56
N ARG A 628 31.39 1.42 29.89
CA ARG A 628 30.28 1.64 30.86
C ARG A 628 29.48 2.96 30.77
N GLU A 629 29.49 3.67 29.66
CA GLU A 629 28.73 4.91 29.44
C GLU A 629 28.03 4.82 28.06
N ASN A 630 26.77 5.27 27.96
CA ASN A 630 25.95 5.25 26.74
C ASN A 630 26.49 6.23 25.67
N LEU A 631 27.67 5.93 25.17
CA LEU A 631 28.48 6.78 24.30
C LEU A 631 28.10 6.49 22.82
N ARG A 632 27.32 7.39 22.21
CA ARG A 632 26.83 7.29 20.81
C ARG A 632 27.88 7.77 19.81
N ALA A 633 28.95 7.00 19.64
CA ALA A 633 29.96 7.23 18.60
C ALA A 633 30.23 5.92 17.83
N TYR A 634 30.38 6.03 16.51
CA TYR A 634 30.46 4.87 15.61
C TYR A 634 31.67 4.97 14.67
N GLN A 635 32.10 3.81 14.18
CA GLN A 635 33.16 3.68 13.18
C GLN A 635 32.55 3.16 11.89
N LEU A 636 32.63 3.94 10.83
CA LEU A 636 32.14 3.61 9.51
C LEU A 636 33.32 3.21 8.61
N LYS A 637 33.23 2.02 8.02
CA LYS A 637 34.19 1.52 7.03
C LYS A 637 33.60 1.56 5.63
N PHE A 638 34.40 2.01 4.67
CA PHE A 638 34.02 2.08 3.26
C PHE A 638 35.17 1.69 2.34
N LYS A 639 34.82 1.34 1.10
CA LYS A 639 35.75 1.21 -0.02
C LYS A 639 35.48 2.29 -1.05
N LYS A 640 36.52 2.75 -1.75
CA LYS A 640 36.31 3.59 -2.94
C LYS A 640 35.52 2.79 -3.98
N ALA A 641 34.44 3.36 -4.51
CA ALA A 641 33.77 2.76 -5.66
C ALA A 641 34.73 2.71 -6.85
N ILE A 642 34.75 1.57 -7.55
CA ILE A 642 35.46 1.44 -8.83
C ILE A 642 34.44 1.80 -9.89
N VAL A 643 34.52 3.04 -10.39
CA VAL A 643 33.69 3.55 -11.49
C VAL A 643 34.21 3.05 -12.82
#